data_AF-A0A7S0PJM6-F1
#
_entry.id   AF-A0A7S0PJM6-F1
#
_cell.length_a   1.000
_cell.length_b   1.000
_cell.length_c   1.000
_cell.angle_alpha   90.00
_cell.angle_beta   90.00
_cell.angle_gamma   90.00
#
_symmetry.space_group_name_H-M   'P 1'
#
loop_
_entity.id
_entity.type
_entity.pdbx_description
1 polymer ?
#
loop_
_entity_poly.entity_id
_entity_poly.type
_entity_poly.pdbx_seq_one_letter_code
_entity_poly.pdbx_strand_id
1 'polypeptide(L)'
;MSWVKHIQHGVDKFQRHRERTGATYDEAAKASSDYGNLNNTGSETPSNHELSVVGDTSETDDTGTSLWGIHQGRKQHRASHATGKRIHNMLEANTHKTRLQREKYLSKTNSDRMIRDGKLFDINEKVSDRVLKGLTRSLDGLLLSTARMEYYRMHDTDPTEVFGQFLLLGANLPAIAADEQLVTYDGIRYLDPFIVRSAYGEDSYPVNLDKNTPLLQPAELSPFCFPDGLKMWLIPKSASKLVQKSIVETNTYQAITFTGADGFNTYGMAVTCVEKAYSNEIRDKVLPILIKKRRLRYLARKIVRCVRAFILRKKIEKSGVFSPIPEKSVSNIRKSLKKQPSQFGIHVNHRDNQSNSNGKGNSLSVRNRAREAYLEMKKDKEEDHILLVQKCYVFTDVRKNERVLLCAALKQLIDLERRENMTKTLKRDEATFKEKQMLRRHELLKFIRGNLQLSEKQKLATLPSNSYDFISMSKFTCTNDDNKFTCKLPINFVSPIEYPLPLPSLDEEYGLNLLLQRLENASILINLLQLISLEFSVLVFGREPIEVNCCVETLASLLKPYKWGCNIFPCIPDNMIDVVQAPFPIIAGITEKDLHKIPQNPIVEDAYMNGLTIVNIHDGKVAITVDKAATESCLFPRPYLMNALNSLMSRLKSDFQTKRFQDFVSDKIGFSPEHRVLLRSARFAIYDHMKSLAEHLHWRRDAFKKYGAIVQSQNDSGHHNEKEHFQFYPHLYMEQIKNESRFLQRFANTQMFICYVDKLQEEELKIEKAKKGRLGKALANSLWSKWEDYVKRKQSISQRSVK
;
A
#
# COMPACT_ATOMS: atom_id res chain seq x y z
N MET A 1 -1.78 -1.83 17.49
CA MET A 1 -2.90 -2.07 18.46
C MET A 1 -3.08 -0.96 19.50
N SER A 2 -2.05 -0.55 20.27
CA SER A 2 -2.19 0.57 21.24
C SER A 2 -2.39 1.93 20.55
N TRP A 3 -1.81 2.14 19.37
CA TRP A 3 -1.88 3.40 18.62
C TRP A 3 -3.25 3.71 18.00
N VAL A 4 -3.87 2.80 17.23
CA VAL A 4 -5.25 2.97 16.73
C VAL A 4 -6.23 3.18 17.89
N LYS A 5 -6.02 2.47 19.01
CA LYS A 5 -6.79 2.71 20.24
C LYS A 5 -6.47 4.05 20.89
N HIS A 6 -5.24 4.56 20.82
CA HIS A 6 -4.85 5.86 21.37
C HIS A 6 -5.38 7.03 20.54
N ILE A 7 -5.37 6.92 19.21
CA ILE A 7 -5.98 7.88 18.28
C ILE A 7 -7.50 7.85 18.47
N GLN A 8 -8.12 6.67 18.45
CA GLN A 8 -9.56 6.54 18.70
C GLN A 8 -9.94 7.07 20.09
N HIS A 9 -9.14 6.79 21.12
CA HIS A 9 -9.37 7.30 22.47
C HIS A 9 -9.15 8.83 22.57
N GLY A 10 -8.21 9.40 21.80
CA GLY A 10 -8.02 10.84 21.68
C GLY A 10 -9.22 11.51 21.02
N VAL A 11 -9.74 10.91 19.95
CA VAL A 11 -10.97 11.32 19.26
C VAL A 11 -12.17 11.22 20.21
N ASP A 12 -12.37 10.09 20.89
CA ASP A 12 -13.47 9.89 21.84
C ASP A 12 -13.42 10.87 23.03
N LYS A 13 -12.21 11.21 23.51
CA LYS A 13 -12.02 12.14 24.63
C LYS A 13 -12.28 13.58 24.23
N PHE A 14 -11.96 13.95 22.98
CA PHE A 14 -12.29 15.24 22.39
C PHE A 14 -13.80 15.36 22.07
N GLN A 15 -14.43 14.26 21.63
CA GLN A 15 -15.87 14.17 21.34
C GLN A 15 -16.71 14.29 22.63
N ARG A 16 -16.30 13.62 23.71
CA ARG A 16 -16.87 13.81 25.06
C ARG A 16 -16.61 15.20 25.64
N HIS A 17 -15.53 15.87 25.24
CA HIS A 17 -15.29 17.26 25.63
C HIS A 17 -16.25 18.20 24.90
N ARG A 18 -16.52 17.95 23.61
CA ARG A 18 -17.49 18.69 22.79
C ARG A 18 -18.94 18.48 23.25
N GLU A 19 -19.31 17.27 23.64
CA GLU A 19 -20.62 16.97 24.25
C GLU A 19 -20.80 17.67 25.61
N ARG A 20 -19.70 17.87 26.37
CA ARG A 20 -19.71 18.63 27.63
C ARG A 20 -19.73 20.14 27.45
N THR A 21 -19.30 20.67 26.30
CA THR A 21 -19.33 22.11 26.01
C THR A 21 -20.65 22.58 25.36
N GLY A 22 -21.63 21.70 25.18
CA GLY A 22 -23.03 22.07 25.03
C GLY A 22 -23.36 23.12 23.97
N ALA A 23 -22.96 22.89 22.72
CA ALA A 23 -23.51 23.64 21.59
C ALA A 23 -24.43 22.71 20.78
N THR A 24 -25.73 22.78 21.06
CA THR A 24 -26.78 22.07 20.33
C THR A 24 -27.26 22.89 19.13
N TYR A 25 -27.45 22.21 18.01
CA TYR A 25 -27.80 22.78 16.69
C TYR A 25 -29.25 23.30 16.55
N ASP A 26 -30.04 23.28 17.62
CA ASP A 26 -31.47 23.66 17.58
C ASP A 26 -31.73 25.18 17.69
N GLU A 27 -30.71 26.01 17.94
CA GLU A 27 -30.87 27.47 18.03
C GLU A 27 -30.68 28.21 16.69
N ALA A 28 -30.11 27.55 15.67
CA ALA A 28 -29.95 28.16 14.34
C ALA A 28 -31.23 28.08 13.48
N ALA A 29 -32.16 27.18 13.81
CA ALA A 29 -33.43 27.02 13.08
C ALA A 29 -34.53 27.99 13.56
N LYS A 30 -34.33 28.70 14.67
CA LYS A 30 -35.28 29.70 15.21
C LYS A 30 -34.92 31.15 14.88
N ALA A 31 -33.73 31.43 14.35
CA ALA A 31 -33.30 32.79 14.02
C ALA A 31 -33.63 33.22 12.57
N SER A 32 -34.32 32.38 11.79
CA SER A 32 -34.67 32.67 10.38
C SER A 32 -36.17 32.92 10.13
N SER A 33 -37.02 32.97 11.17
CA SER A 33 -38.46 33.28 11.02
C SER A 33 -38.85 34.72 11.37
N ASP A 34 -37.94 35.53 11.92
CA ASP A 34 -38.29 36.84 12.50
C ASP A 34 -37.63 37.99 11.73
N TYR A 35 -37.87 38.08 10.42
CA TYR A 35 -37.73 39.33 9.64
C TYR A 35 -38.65 39.26 8.42
N GLY A 36 -39.93 39.53 8.64
CA GLY A 36 -40.93 39.54 7.58
C GLY A 36 -42.24 40.12 8.08
N ASN A 37 -42.26 41.42 8.35
CA ASN A 37 -43.44 42.30 8.24
C ASN A 37 -43.09 43.69 8.80
N LEU A 38 -43.13 44.71 7.94
CA LEU A 38 -43.88 45.95 8.17
C LEU A 38 -43.72 46.93 6.98
N ASN A 39 -44.89 47.31 6.47
CA ASN A 39 -45.25 48.57 5.80
C ASN A 39 -45.11 48.69 4.28
N ASN A 40 -46.28 48.45 3.67
CA ASN A 40 -46.73 48.91 2.37
C ASN A 40 -47.89 49.89 2.62
N THR A 41 -47.76 51.17 2.24
CA THR A 41 -48.89 52.11 2.04
C THR A 41 -48.52 53.21 1.05
N GLY A 42 -49.38 53.39 0.03
CA GLY A 42 -49.49 54.60 -0.82
C GLY A 42 -48.82 54.46 -2.20
N SER A 43 -49.48 53.91 -3.23
CA SER A 43 -50.43 54.56 -4.16
C SER A 43 -49.90 55.83 -4.84
N GLU A 44 -49.53 55.73 -6.12
CA GLU A 44 -50.16 56.44 -7.26
C GLU A 44 -49.38 56.16 -8.57
N THR A 45 -50.12 55.80 -9.62
CA THR A 45 -49.72 55.78 -11.04
C THR A 45 -50.45 56.95 -11.74
N PRO A 46 -50.35 57.20 -13.07
CA PRO A 46 -49.44 56.71 -14.11
C PRO A 46 -48.88 57.85 -15.02
N SER A 47 -47.91 57.57 -15.90
CA SER A 47 -48.00 57.83 -17.37
C SER A 47 -46.66 57.75 -18.12
N ASN A 48 -46.69 56.94 -19.19
CA ASN A 48 -46.22 57.13 -20.58
C ASN A 48 -44.85 57.71 -21.00
N HIS A 49 -44.41 57.16 -22.15
CA HIS A 49 -43.39 57.56 -23.14
C HIS A 49 -41.92 57.24 -22.81
N GLU A 50 -41.28 56.30 -23.52
CA GLU A 50 -40.73 56.32 -24.91
C GLU A 50 -39.37 57.04 -25.05
N LEU A 51 -38.47 56.34 -25.75
CA LEU A 51 -37.31 56.83 -26.52
C LEU A 51 -36.12 57.41 -25.71
N SER A 52 -35.00 56.69 -25.57
CA SER A 52 -33.91 56.46 -26.55
C SER A 52 -32.78 57.51 -26.49
N VAL A 53 -31.55 57.03 -26.73
CA VAL A 53 -30.38 57.72 -27.29
C VAL A 53 -29.31 58.28 -26.32
N VAL A 54 -28.17 57.58 -26.30
CA VAL A 54 -26.76 58.02 -26.54
C VAL A 54 -26.15 59.12 -25.66
N GLY A 55 -24.88 58.87 -25.26
CA GLY A 55 -23.89 59.92 -24.97
C GLY A 55 -23.18 59.66 -23.64
N ASP A 56 -22.16 58.81 -23.55
CA ASP A 56 -20.74 59.07 -23.83
C ASP A 56 -20.07 60.17 -23.00
N THR A 57 -18.83 59.89 -22.60
CA THR A 57 -17.79 60.76 -22.01
C THR A 57 -18.00 61.22 -20.57
N SER A 58 -17.01 61.35 -19.70
CA SER A 58 -15.57 61.05 -19.64
C SER A 58 -15.11 61.56 -18.25
N GLU A 59 -13.99 61.02 -17.74
CA GLU A 59 -12.92 61.74 -17.01
C GLU A 59 -13.34 62.81 -15.96
N THR A 60 -13.01 62.68 -14.68
CA THR A 60 -11.70 63.02 -14.09
C THR A 60 -11.91 62.93 -12.57
N ASP A 61 -11.08 62.16 -11.87
CA ASP A 61 -9.95 62.62 -11.06
C ASP A 61 -10.25 63.48 -9.83
N ASP A 62 -9.51 63.11 -8.79
CA ASP A 62 -8.97 63.90 -7.71
C ASP A 62 -9.73 64.08 -6.38
N THR A 63 -9.05 63.52 -5.36
CA THR A 63 -8.56 64.13 -4.11
C THR A 63 -9.48 65.14 -3.39
N GLY A 64 -9.64 65.12 -2.07
CA GLY A 64 -8.93 64.43 -1.01
C GLY A 64 -9.32 65.08 0.33
N THR A 65 -8.71 64.55 1.38
CA THR A 65 -8.37 65.27 2.63
C THR A 65 -9.48 65.94 3.45
N SER A 66 -9.71 65.37 4.65
CA SER A 66 -9.38 66.02 5.94
C SER A 66 -10.59 66.75 6.56
N LEU A 67 -10.82 66.95 7.86
CA LEU A 67 -10.16 66.63 9.13
C LEU A 67 -11.15 67.16 10.23
N TRP A 68 -10.89 66.83 11.51
CA TRP A 68 -11.50 67.37 12.75
C TRP A 68 -12.96 66.96 13.07
N GLY A 69 -13.34 66.67 14.32
CA GLY A 69 -12.62 66.71 15.58
C GLY A 69 -13.52 66.35 16.78
N ILE A 70 -12.90 65.76 17.80
CA ILE A 70 -12.98 66.11 19.24
C ILE A 70 -14.39 66.30 19.86
N HIS A 71 -14.77 65.42 20.80
CA HIS A 71 -15.06 65.86 22.18
C HIS A 71 -14.98 64.76 23.26
N GLN A 72 -14.53 65.21 24.43
CA GLN A 72 -14.21 64.46 25.65
C GLN A 72 -15.39 64.39 26.64
N GLY A 73 -15.31 63.45 27.60
CA GLY A 73 -15.91 63.56 28.94
C GLY A 73 -16.05 62.18 29.62
N ARG A 74 -15.15 61.76 30.52
CA ARG A 74 -15.21 61.85 32.02
C ARG A 74 -16.51 61.25 32.60
N LYS A 75 -16.56 60.44 33.67
CA LYS A 75 -15.63 60.08 34.77
C LYS A 75 -16.30 58.99 35.65
N GLN A 76 -15.46 58.17 36.34
CA GLN A 76 -15.61 57.62 37.73
C GLN A 76 -16.69 56.54 38.01
N HIS A 77 -16.53 55.52 38.89
CA HIS A 77 -15.72 55.37 40.11
C HIS A 77 -15.54 53.88 40.55
N ARG A 78 -14.36 53.57 41.16
CA ARG A 78 -14.01 52.65 42.30
C ARG A 78 -14.37 51.14 42.22
N ALA A 79 -13.46 50.16 42.34
CA ALA A 79 -12.49 49.72 43.40
C ALA A 79 -12.93 48.30 43.84
N SER A 80 -12.11 47.23 43.89
CA SER A 80 -11.02 46.97 44.86
C SER A 80 -10.13 45.76 44.51
N HIS A 81 -8.83 45.88 44.85
CA HIS A 81 -7.79 44.90 45.23
C HIS A 81 -7.79 43.44 44.72
N ALA A 82 -6.77 42.96 43.99
CA ALA A 82 -5.33 42.79 44.28
C ALA A 82 -4.98 41.45 44.97
N THR A 83 -4.49 40.49 44.19
CA THR A 83 -3.37 39.56 44.51
C THR A 83 -3.09 38.70 43.27
N GLY A 84 -1.83 38.62 42.82
CA GLY A 84 -1.42 37.73 41.71
C GLY A 84 -0.51 38.34 40.62
N LYS A 85 -0.09 39.60 40.77
CA LYS A 85 0.82 40.27 39.81
C LYS A 85 2.28 40.02 40.16
N ARG A 86 2.79 38.80 39.93
CA ARG A 86 4.25 38.55 39.91
C ARG A 86 4.74 37.37 39.07
N ILE A 87 3.88 36.70 38.30
CA ILE A 87 4.29 35.59 37.42
C ILE A 87 4.00 35.86 35.93
N HIS A 88 3.18 36.86 35.59
CA HIS A 88 2.84 37.19 34.20
C HIS A 88 3.85 38.13 33.50
N ASN A 89 4.66 38.88 34.25
CA ASN A 89 5.62 39.84 33.67
C ASN A 89 7.01 39.25 33.38
N MET A 90 7.20 37.93 33.53
CA MET A 90 8.44 37.24 33.11
C MET A 90 8.28 36.41 31.83
N LEU A 91 7.04 36.17 31.37
CA LEU A 91 6.76 35.36 30.18
C LEU A 91 6.45 36.17 28.92
N GLU A 92 6.12 37.46 29.04
CA GLU A 92 5.96 38.36 27.88
C GLU A 92 7.25 39.09 27.46
N ALA A 93 8.29 39.07 28.31
CA ALA A 93 9.59 39.67 28.00
C ALA A 93 10.52 38.77 27.15
N ASN A 94 10.21 37.47 27.01
CA ASN A 94 11.01 36.51 26.24
C ASN A 94 10.39 36.11 24.88
N THR A 95 9.14 36.47 24.61
CA THR A 95 8.48 36.26 23.31
C THR A 95 8.60 37.45 22.38
N HIS A 96 8.82 38.66 22.90
CA HIS A 96 9.04 39.87 22.09
C HIS A 96 10.49 40.07 21.61
N LYS A 97 11.48 39.49 22.32
CA LYS A 97 12.91 39.56 21.93
C LYS A 97 13.29 38.60 20.80
N THR A 98 12.55 37.51 20.63
CA THR A 98 12.80 36.48 19.61
C THR A 98 12.07 36.76 18.28
N ARG A 99 11.06 37.65 18.30
CA ARG A 99 10.32 38.08 17.09
C ARG A 99 11.02 39.24 16.36
N LEU A 100 11.66 40.16 17.10
CA LEU A 100 12.43 41.30 16.57
C LEU A 100 13.85 40.95 16.06
N GLN A 101 14.40 39.77 16.39
CA GLN A 101 15.65 39.26 15.79
C GLN A 101 15.42 38.46 14.50
N ARG A 102 14.20 37.94 14.26
CA ARG A 102 13.84 37.22 13.02
C ARG A 102 13.42 38.16 11.88
N GLU A 103 12.85 39.32 12.18
CA GLU A 103 12.48 40.34 11.18
C GLU A 103 13.66 41.22 10.72
N LYS A 104 14.81 41.19 11.41
CA LYS A 104 16.06 41.87 10.99
C LYS A 104 16.99 41.03 10.11
N TYR A 105 16.67 39.75 9.87
CA TYR A 105 17.46 38.85 9.03
C TYR A 105 16.78 38.47 7.70
N LEU A 106 15.58 38.97 7.42
CA LEU A 106 14.80 38.66 6.21
C LEU A 106 14.50 39.86 5.31
N SER A 107 15.20 40.99 5.48
CA SER A 107 15.00 42.20 4.65
C SER A 107 16.29 42.73 4.01
N LYS A 108 17.20 41.84 3.60
CA LYS A 108 18.40 42.26 2.87
C LYS A 108 18.86 41.27 1.80
N THR A 109 18.03 41.08 0.77
CA THR A 109 18.49 40.71 -0.58
C THR A 109 17.54 41.35 -1.59
N ASN A 110 17.93 42.55 -2.04
CA ASN A 110 17.35 43.21 -3.21
C ASN A 110 17.80 42.45 -4.47
N SER A 111 16.96 41.55 -4.97
CA SER A 111 17.15 40.88 -6.27
C SER A 111 16.57 41.66 -7.46
N ASP A 112 15.81 42.74 -7.22
CA ASP A 112 15.10 43.46 -8.29
C ASP A 112 15.84 44.67 -8.88
N ARG A 113 17.14 44.84 -8.58
CA ARG A 113 17.96 45.92 -9.16
C ARG A 113 19.16 45.47 -9.99
N MET A 114 19.38 44.16 -10.16
CA MET A 114 20.53 43.63 -10.92
C MET A 114 20.21 43.14 -12.34
N ILE A 115 18.98 43.33 -12.83
CA ILE A 115 18.59 42.91 -14.20
C ILE A 115 18.66 44.06 -15.22
N ARG A 116 18.99 45.30 -14.83
CA ARG A 116 18.97 46.45 -15.76
C ARG A 116 20.29 46.98 -16.30
N ASP A 117 21.44 46.59 -15.74
CA ASP A 117 22.73 47.04 -16.28
C ASP A 117 23.54 45.84 -16.77
N GLY A 118 23.37 45.52 -18.06
CA GLY A 118 24.11 44.48 -18.75
C GLY A 118 25.61 44.80 -18.74
N LYS A 119 26.35 44.13 -17.86
CA LYS A 119 27.82 43.98 -17.88
C LYS A 119 28.21 42.98 -16.79
N LEU A 120 28.37 41.71 -17.14
CA LEU A 120 29.39 40.83 -16.57
C LEU A 120 29.32 39.46 -17.26
N PHE A 121 30.34 39.10 -18.02
CA PHE A 121 31.06 37.82 -17.90
C PHE A 121 32.32 37.92 -18.76
N ASP A 122 33.36 38.47 -18.17
CA ASP A 122 34.73 38.16 -18.54
C ASP A 122 35.32 37.45 -17.32
N ILE A 123 35.27 36.10 -17.32
CA ILE A 123 35.89 35.28 -16.28
C ILE A 123 36.83 34.30 -16.98
N ASN A 124 38.04 34.80 -17.18
CA ASN A 124 39.25 34.01 -17.32
C ASN A 124 39.71 33.64 -15.90
N GLU A 125 39.20 32.55 -15.31
CA GLU A 125 39.90 31.86 -14.22
C GLU A 125 39.33 30.46 -13.91
N LYS A 126 40.17 29.44 -14.17
CA LYS A 126 40.23 28.09 -13.59
C LYS A 126 38.95 27.58 -12.88
N VAL A 127 37.94 27.22 -13.68
CA VAL A 127 36.89 26.31 -13.22
C VAL A 127 37.53 24.94 -12.95
N SER A 128 37.43 24.50 -11.69
CA SER A 128 37.94 23.20 -11.25
C SER A 128 37.39 22.07 -12.11
N ASP A 129 38.28 21.22 -12.60
CA ASP A 129 38.02 20.03 -13.40
C ASP A 129 36.97 19.08 -12.76
N ARG A 130 36.75 19.19 -11.45
CA ARG A 130 35.68 18.47 -10.72
C ARG A 130 34.27 19.03 -10.97
N VAL A 131 34.13 20.34 -11.15
CA VAL A 131 32.85 21.00 -11.39
C VAL A 131 32.39 20.72 -12.82
N LEU A 132 33.31 20.80 -13.79
CA LEU A 132 33.07 20.38 -15.17
C LEU A 132 32.73 18.89 -15.28
N LYS A 133 33.42 18.01 -14.53
CA LYS A 133 33.07 16.57 -14.44
C LYS A 133 31.75 16.29 -13.73
N GLY A 134 31.33 17.14 -12.80
CA GLY A 134 30.02 17.06 -12.14
C GLY A 134 28.88 17.50 -13.07
N LEU A 135 29.09 18.60 -13.81
CA LEU A 135 28.14 19.13 -14.78
C LEU A 135 27.99 18.21 -16.00
N THR A 136 29.09 17.66 -16.53
CA THR A 136 29.02 16.67 -17.62
C THR A 136 28.30 15.40 -17.17
N ARG A 137 28.54 14.87 -15.96
CA ARG A 137 27.75 13.73 -15.44
C ARG A 137 26.27 14.05 -15.25
N SER A 138 25.94 15.28 -14.86
CA SER A 138 24.56 15.71 -14.71
C SER A 138 23.86 15.93 -16.06
N LEU A 139 24.61 16.41 -17.07
CA LEU A 139 24.15 16.62 -18.44
C LEU A 139 24.03 15.30 -19.21
N ASP A 140 24.96 14.37 -19.01
CA ASP A 140 24.90 13.00 -19.55
C ASP A 140 23.69 12.24 -18.96
N GLY A 141 23.40 12.44 -17.67
CA GLY A 141 22.18 11.93 -17.03
C GLY A 141 20.90 12.55 -17.60
N LEU A 142 20.92 13.83 -17.98
CA LEU A 142 19.78 14.54 -18.59
C LEU A 142 19.59 14.18 -20.07
N LEU A 143 20.67 13.96 -20.81
CA LEU A 143 20.62 13.50 -22.20
C LEU A 143 20.17 12.04 -22.28
N LEU A 144 20.61 11.17 -21.36
CA LEU A 144 20.05 9.82 -21.22
C LEU A 144 18.57 9.86 -20.83
N SER A 145 18.14 10.77 -19.95
CA SER A 145 16.71 10.87 -19.58
C SER A 145 15.84 11.38 -20.72
N THR A 146 16.38 12.22 -21.59
CA THR A 146 15.67 12.72 -22.77
C THR A 146 15.59 11.63 -23.86
N ALA A 147 16.65 10.84 -24.06
CA ALA A 147 16.61 9.64 -24.91
C ALA A 147 15.66 8.55 -24.37
N ARG A 148 15.57 8.38 -23.03
CA ARG A 148 14.57 7.52 -22.37
C ARG A 148 13.15 7.96 -22.72
N MET A 149 12.88 9.26 -22.72
CA MET A 149 11.55 9.82 -22.96
C MET A 149 11.07 9.62 -24.40
N GLU A 150 11.94 9.65 -25.41
CA GLU A 150 11.52 9.41 -26.81
C GLU A 150 11.35 7.92 -27.15
N TYR A 151 12.15 7.03 -26.55
CA TYR A 151 12.02 5.58 -26.78
C TYR A 151 10.71 5.02 -26.21
N TYR A 152 10.33 5.42 -24.98
CA TYR A 152 9.10 4.91 -24.34
C TYR A 152 7.83 5.66 -24.76
N ARG A 153 7.90 6.95 -25.15
CA ARG A 153 6.73 7.69 -25.69
C ARG A 153 6.15 7.09 -26.96
N MET A 154 6.92 6.33 -27.74
CA MET A 154 6.44 5.68 -28.96
C MET A 154 5.90 4.27 -28.74
N HIS A 155 6.06 3.71 -27.53
CA HIS A 155 5.80 2.30 -27.26
C HIS A 155 5.02 2.10 -25.94
N ASP A 156 3.71 2.41 -25.96
CA ASP A 156 2.72 1.74 -25.08
C ASP A 156 2.49 0.28 -25.55
N THR A 157 3.54 -0.34 -26.08
CA THR A 157 3.56 -1.70 -26.59
C THR A 157 4.17 -2.57 -25.51
N ASP A 158 3.42 -3.58 -25.06
CA ASP A 158 3.95 -4.65 -24.23
C ASP A 158 5.37 -5.02 -24.71
N PRO A 159 6.35 -5.21 -23.80
CA PRO A 159 7.69 -5.57 -24.20
C PRO A 159 7.63 -6.77 -25.15
N THR A 160 8.36 -6.67 -26.26
CA THR A 160 8.37 -7.71 -27.32
C THR A 160 8.77 -9.07 -26.75
N GLU A 161 9.51 -9.07 -25.65
CA GLU A 161 9.99 -10.24 -24.93
C GLU A 161 9.25 -10.42 -23.60
N VAL A 162 9.39 -11.59 -22.98
CA VAL A 162 8.73 -11.90 -21.70
C VAL A 162 9.28 -11.03 -20.56
N PHE A 163 10.58 -10.76 -20.60
CA PHE A 163 11.31 -9.91 -19.67
C PHE A 163 12.49 -9.26 -20.39
N GLY A 164 12.78 -7.99 -20.07
CA GLY A 164 13.93 -7.28 -20.64
C GLY A 164 15.27 -7.66 -20.00
N GLN A 165 15.30 -7.74 -18.66
CA GLN A 165 16.53 -7.99 -17.89
C GLN A 165 16.29 -8.93 -16.69
N PHE A 166 17.25 -9.83 -16.46
CA PHE A 166 17.38 -10.65 -15.26
C PHE A 166 18.61 -10.23 -14.45
N LEU A 167 18.47 -10.19 -13.13
CA LEU A 167 19.55 -9.91 -12.17
C LEU A 167 19.51 -10.89 -11.01
N LEU A 168 20.67 -11.44 -10.66
CA LEU A 168 20.89 -12.19 -9.43
C LEU A 168 21.62 -11.27 -8.44
N LEU A 169 20.94 -10.88 -7.37
CA LEU A 169 21.48 -10.02 -6.33
C LEU A 169 21.93 -10.85 -5.12
N GLY A 170 23.09 -10.54 -4.58
CA GLY A 170 23.67 -11.23 -3.43
C GLY A 170 24.64 -10.36 -2.63
N ALA A 171 25.29 -10.97 -1.63
CA ALA A 171 26.29 -10.26 -0.82
C ALA A 171 27.64 -10.22 -1.55
N ASN A 172 28.30 -9.06 -1.58
CA ASN A 172 29.70 -8.99 -2.02
C ASN A 172 30.64 -9.50 -0.90
N LEU A 173 30.78 -10.82 -0.82
CA LEU A 173 31.59 -11.49 0.20
C LEU A 173 33.08 -11.09 0.16
N PRO A 174 33.71 -10.90 -1.03
CA PRO A 174 35.06 -10.34 -1.11
C PRO A 174 35.18 -8.93 -0.52
N ALA A 175 34.21 -8.03 -0.80
CA ALA A 175 34.21 -6.69 -0.22
C ALA A 175 34.05 -6.72 1.30
N ILE A 176 33.23 -7.64 1.83
CA ILE A 176 33.08 -7.84 3.28
C ILE A 176 34.38 -8.36 3.92
N ALA A 177 35.14 -9.19 3.20
CA ALA A 177 36.45 -9.64 3.65
C ALA A 177 37.47 -8.48 3.70
N ALA A 178 37.34 -7.50 2.80
CA ALA A 178 38.19 -6.31 2.76
C ALA A 178 37.78 -5.24 3.79
N ASP A 179 36.48 -5.07 4.04
CA ASP A 179 35.94 -4.05 4.94
C ASP A 179 34.88 -4.63 5.90
N GLU A 180 35.30 -4.84 7.16
CA GLU A 180 34.46 -5.31 8.27
C GLU A 180 33.32 -4.31 8.62
N GLN A 181 33.40 -3.04 8.18
CA GLN A 181 32.38 -2.02 8.46
C GLN A 181 31.12 -2.16 7.61
N LEU A 182 31.21 -2.84 6.46
CA LEU A 182 30.06 -3.11 5.59
C LEU A 182 29.01 -4.01 6.25
N VAL A 183 29.42 -4.77 7.27
CA VAL A 183 28.57 -5.69 8.01
C VAL A 183 28.05 -5.04 9.28
N THR A 184 26.76 -4.78 9.27
CA THR A 184 26.00 -4.38 10.46
C THR A 184 25.26 -5.59 11.03
N TYR A 185 24.54 -5.39 12.13
CA TYR A 185 23.66 -6.41 12.66
C TYR A 185 22.38 -5.82 13.17
N ASP A 186 21.31 -6.57 12.97
CA ASP A 186 20.04 -6.33 13.65
C ASP A 186 19.84 -7.37 14.74
N GLY A 187 19.24 -6.93 15.83
CA GLY A 187 18.65 -7.82 16.81
C GLY A 187 19.49 -8.26 18.03
N ILE A 188 18.70 -8.86 18.92
CA ILE A 188 18.82 -9.45 20.26
C ILE A 188 19.32 -10.87 20.53
N ARG A 189 19.27 -11.73 19.51
CA ARG A 189 19.43 -13.18 19.62
C ARG A 189 20.70 -13.64 18.94
N TYR A 190 21.16 -14.84 19.30
CA TYR A 190 22.43 -15.38 18.81
C TYR A 190 22.38 -15.69 17.30
N LEU A 191 21.21 -16.13 16.84
CA LEU A 191 20.91 -16.46 15.45
C LEU A 191 20.33 -15.29 14.65
N ASP A 192 20.29 -14.09 15.22
CA ASP A 192 19.82 -12.93 14.45
C ASP A 192 20.84 -12.62 13.33
N PRO A 193 20.36 -12.27 12.13
CA PRO A 193 21.22 -12.10 10.98
C PRO A 193 22.22 -10.95 11.15
N PHE A 194 23.26 -11.01 10.34
CA PHE A 194 24.06 -9.85 9.96
C PHE A 194 23.39 -9.19 8.76
N ILE A 195 23.57 -7.88 8.62
CA ILE A 195 22.95 -7.08 7.57
C ILE A 195 24.03 -6.36 6.77
N VAL A 196 23.93 -6.48 5.44
CA VAL A 196 24.71 -5.73 4.47
C VAL A 196 23.77 -4.74 3.79
N ARG A 197 24.14 -3.45 3.77
CA ARG A 197 23.22 -2.39 3.30
C ARG A 197 22.95 -2.45 1.80
N SER A 198 23.95 -2.83 1.01
CA SER A 198 23.86 -2.89 -0.44
C SER A 198 24.05 -4.33 -0.93
N ALA A 199 23.16 -4.78 -1.80
CA ALA A 199 23.35 -5.97 -2.59
C ALA A 199 24.25 -5.67 -3.80
N TYR A 200 24.94 -6.71 -4.27
CA TYR A 200 25.77 -6.71 -5.46
C TYR A 200 25.17 -7.63 -6.51
N GLY A 201 25.33 -7.29 -7.80
CA GLY A 201 24.91 -8.16 -8.89
C GLY A 201 25.88 -9.33 -9.04
N GLU A 202 25.51 -10.52 -8.56
CA GLU A 202 26.29 -11.75 -8.77
C GLU A 202 26.26 -12.19 -10.24
N ASP A 203 25.13 -11.96 -10.91
CA ASP A 203 24.93 -12.31 -12.32
C ASP A 203 23.88 -11.39 -12.95
N SER A 204 23.97 -11.21 -14.26
CA SER A 204 23.04 -10.42 -15.07
C SER A 204 22.85 -11.04 -16.45
N TYR A 205 21.62 -11.02 -16.94
CA TYR A 205 21.29 -11.51 -18.28
C TYR A 205 20.30 -10.58 -18.99
N PRO A 206 20.51 -10.25 -20.27
CA PRO A 206 21.69 -10.57 -21.09
C PRO A 206 23.01 -9.94 -20.60
N VAL A 207 24.14 -10.57 -20.91
CA VAL A 207 25.48 -10.15 -20.46
C VAL A 207 25.97 -8.89 -21.16
N ASN A 208 25.64 -8.76 -22.45
CA ASN A 208 26.10 -7.67 -23.33
C ASN A 208 24.89 -6.90 -23.84
N LEU A 209 24.19 -6.22 -22.94
CA LEU A 209 23.25 -5.21 -23.36
C LEU A 209 24.04 -3.99 -23.84
N ASP A 210 23.61 -3.42 -24.97
CA ASP A 210 24.17 -2.17 -25.46
C ASP A 210 24.20 -1.15 -24.33
N LYS A 211 25.32 -0.42 -24.21
CA LYS A 211 25.51 0.63 -23.18
C LYS A 211 24.38 1.69 -23.19
N ASN A 212 23.61 1.73 -24.27
CA ASN A 212 22.51 2.66 -24.49
C ASN A 212 21.18 2.15 -23.92
N THR A 213 21.03 0.86 -23.61
CA THR A 213 19.78 0.35 -23.02
C THR A 213 19.74 0.70 -21.54
N PRO A 214 18.74 1.46 -21.06
CA PRO A 214 18.67 1.91 -19.68
C PRO A 214 18.31 0.73 -18.76
N LEU A 215 19.33 0.07 -18.23
CA LEU A 215 19.15 -1.04 -17.29
C LEU A 215 19.13 -0.57 -15.85
N LEU A 216 18.24 -1.17 -15.08
CA LEU A 216 18.22 -1.00 -13.63
C LEU A 216 19.50 -1.59 -13.05
N GLN A 217 20.23 -0.75 -12.32
CA GLN A 217 21.48 -1.16 -11.69
C GLN A 217 21.19 -1.98 -10.42
N PRO A 218 22.07 -2.92 -10.03
CA PRO A 218 21.92 -3.68 -8.78
C PRO A 218 21.71 -2.79 -7.55
N ALA A 219 22.36 -1.61 -7.52
CA ALA A 219 22.23 -0.64 -6.44
C ALA A 219 20.82 -0.02 -6.36
N GLU A 220 20.14 0.16 -7.49
CA GLU A 220 18.77 0.71 -7.57
C GLU A 220 17.74 -0.32 -7.12
N LEU A 221 17.97 -1.61 -7.41
CA LEU A 221 17.07 -2.70 -7.03
C LEU A 221 17.26 -3.18 -5.59
N SER A 222 18.45 -2.99 -5.01
CA SER A 222 18.79 -3.47 -3.68
C SER A 222 17.79 -3.04 -2.60
N PRO A 223 17.34 -1.78 -2.50
CA PRO A 223 16.38 -1.36 -1.48
C PRO A 223 15.00 -2.01 -1.63
N PHE A 224 14.56 -2.30 -2.85
CA PHE A 224 13.27 -2.95 -3.10
C PHE A 224 13.32 -4.44 -2.76
N CYS A 225 14.40 -5.11 -3.17
CA CYS A 225 14.59 -6.56 -2.94
C CYS A 225 14.93 -6.88 -1.48
N PHE A 226 15.65 -5.97 -0.82
CA PHE A 226 16.13 -6.10 0.55
C PHE A 226 15.87 -4.79 1.33
N PRO A 227 14.61 -4.47 1.68
CA PRO A 227 14.28 -3.23 2.39
C PRO A 227 14.96 -3.14 3.77
N ASP A 228 15.14 -4.29 4.44
CA ASP A 228 15.87 -4.41 5.70
C ASP A 228 17.40 -4.52 5.52
N GLY A 229 17.90 -4.36 4.29
CA GLY A 229 19.23 -4.81 3.89
C GLY A 229 19.33 -6.34 3.74
N LEU A 230 20.41 -6.78 3.10
CA LEU A 230 20.65 -8.18 2.78
C LEU A 230 21.09 -8.95 4.04
N LYS A 231 20.37 -10.02 4.37
CA LYS A 231 20.60 -10.79 5.60
C LYS A 231 21.55 -11.96 5.37
N MET A 232 22.44 -12.16 6.35
CA MET A 232 23.33 -13.31 6.42
C MET A 232 23.24 -13.98 7.79
N TRP A 233 23.04 -15.28 7.84
CA TRP A 233 22.97 -16.05 9.09
C TRP A 233 24.19 -16.94 9.23
N LEU A 234 24.94 -16.73 10.30
CA LEU A 234 26.01 -17.64 10.68
C LEU A 234 25.42 -18.77 11.54
N ILE A 235 25.32 -19.99 11.03
CA ILE A 235 24.67 -21.10 11.74
C ILE A 235 25.72 -22.18 12.04
N PRO A 236 25.91 -22.60 13.29
CA PRO A 236 26.82 -23.72 13.59
C PRO A 236 26.39 -25.00 12.87
N LYS A 237 27.32 -25.80 12.37
CA LYS A 237 26.99 -27.04 11.64
C LYS A 237 26.17 -28.03 12.48
N SER A 238 26.44 -28.10 13.79
CA SER A 238 25.64 -28.85 14.77
C SER A 238 24.22 -28.35 14.95
N ALA A 239 23.90 -27.11 14.57
CA ALA A 239 22.54 -26.63 14.73
C ALA A 239 21.61 -27.53 13.92
N SER A 240 20.55 -28.01 14.60
CA SER A 240 19.58 -28.97 14.06
C SER A 240 19.25 -28.67 12.60
N LYS A 241 19.24 -29.72 11.77
CA LYS A 241 18.80 -29.65 10.36
C LYS A 241 17.46 -28.93 10.23
N LEU A 242 16.60 -28.98 11.25
CA LEU A 242 15.33 -28.26 11.30
C LEU A 242 15.48 -26.73 11.30
N VAL A 243 16.46 -26.17 12.01
CA VAL A 243 16.71 -24.73 12.03
C VAL A 243 17.22 -24.28 10.66
N GLN A 244 18.16 -25.04 10.09
CA GLN A 244 18.66 -24.78 8.74
C GLN A 244 17.52 -24.84 7.72
N LYS A 245 16.70 -25.89 7.79
CA LYS A 245 15.53 -26.08 6.92
C LYS A 245 14.53 -24.94 7.05
N SER A 246 14.22 -24.51 8.27
CA SER A 246 13.28 -23.41 8.51
C SER A 246 13.73 -22.06 7.94
N ILE A 247 15.03 -21.83 7.81
CA ILE A 247 15.59 -20.58 7.25
C ILE A 247 15.76 -20.71 5.73
N VAL A 248 16.18 -21.88 5.24
CA VAL A 248 16.40 -22.13 3.81
C VAL A 248 15.09 -22.20 3.02
N GLU A 249 14.00 -22.70 3.63
CA GLU A 249 12.71 -22.87 2.95
C GLU A 249 11.88 -21.59 2.85
N THR A 250 12.29 -20.49 3.49
CA THR A 250 11.57 -19.23 3.36
C THR A 250 11.93 -18.55 2.04
N ASN A 251 11.05 -18.70 1.06
CA ASN A 251 11.04 -17.88 -0.15
C ASN A 251 10.11 -16.68 0.08
N THR A 252 10.63 -15.47 -0.09
CA THR A 252 9.82 -14.26 -0.10
C THR A 252 9.67 -13.76 -1.52
N TYR A 253 8.44 -13.63 -1.95
CA TYR A 253 8.07 -13.14 -3.27
C TYR A 253 7.81 -11.65 -3.20
N GLN A 254 8.07 -10.93 -4.29
CA GLN A 254 7.79 -9.51 -4.42
C GLN A 254 7.45 -9.21 -5.88
N ALA A 255 6.31 -8.56 -6.11
CA ALA A 255 5.98 -7.99 -7.41
C ALA A 255 6.54 -6.57 -7.43
N ILE A 256 7.36 -6.21 -8.40
CA ILE A 256 7.94 -4.87 -8.46
C ILE A 256 7.22 -4.09 -9.54
N THR A 257 6.93 -2.81 -9.27
CA THR A 257 6.45 -1.88 -10.29
C THR A 257 7.25 -0.59 -10.14
N PHE A 258 7.82 -0.12 -11.24
CA PHE A 258 8.55 1.15 -11.31
C PHE A 258 7.77 2.09 -12.20
N THR A 259 7.51 3.30 -11.72
CA THR A 259 6.99 4.39 -12.55
C THR A 259 8.17 5.14 -13.16
N GLY A 260 8.27 5.13 -14.48
CA GLY A 260 9.25 5.90 -15.24
C GLY A 260 9.00 7.41 -15.17
N ALA A 261 9.98 8.20 -15.60
CA ALA A 261 9.85 9.66 -15.65
C ALA A 261 8.75 10.15 -16.62
N ASP A 262 8.34 9.28 -17.54
CA ASP A 262 7.25 9.43 -18.48
C ASP A 262 5.86 9.08 -17.89
N GLY A 263 5.83 8.60 -16.65
CA GLY A 263 4.61 8.15 -15.97
C GLY A 263 4.15 6.74 -16.39
N PHE A 264 4.93 6.02 -17.20
CA PHE A 264 4.63 4.64 -17.56
C PHE A 264 5.15 3.68 -16.50
N ASN A 265 4.40 2.61 -16.28
CA ASN A 265 4.76 1.60 -15.28
C ASN A 265 5.46 0.44 -15.96
N THR A 266 6.69 0.15 -15.55
CA THR A 266 7.38 -1.09 -15.85
C THR A 266 7.19 -2.07 -14.70
N TYR A 267 7.01 -3.36 -15.01
CA TYR A 267 6.75 -4.38 -14.00
C TYR A 267 7.96 -5.31 -13.85
N GLY A 268 8.04 -5.95 -12.69
CA GLY A 268 9.08 -6.91 -12.34
C GLY A 268 8.57 -7.96 -11.37
N MET A 269 9.39 -9.00 -11.19
CA MET A 269 9.13 -10.08 -10.26
C MET A 269 10.44 -10.46 -9.58
N ALA A 270 10.43 -10.49 -8.25
CA ALA A 270 11.58 -10.85 -7.44
C ALA A 270 11.25 -12.00 -6.50
N VAL A 271 12.18 -12.95 -6.41
CA VAL A 271 12.13 -14.04 -5.43
C VAL A 271 13.41 -14.01 -4.62
N THR A 272 13.29 -13.66 -3.35
CA THR A 272 14.38 -13.72 -2.38
C THR A 272 14.35 -15.06 -1.68
N CYS A 273 15.48 -15.76 -1.72
CA CYS A 273 15.69 -17.05 -1.10
C CYS A 273 16.94 -17.01 -0.21
N VAL A 274 17.12 -18.03 0.61
CA VAL A 274 18.31 -18.19 1.44
C VAL A 274 19.11 -19.39 0.96
N GLU A 275 20.38 -19.18 0.68
CA GLU A 275 21.29 -20.21 0.19
C GLU A 275 22.49 -20.38 1.13
N LYS A 276 23.07 -21.58 1.10
CA LYS A 276 24.33 -21.86 1.80
C LYS A 276 25.47 -21.30 0.95
N ALA A 277 26.27 -20.41 1.52
CA ALA A 277 27.44 -19.88 0.85
C ALA A 277 28.64 -20.79 1.11
N TYR A 278 29.17 -21.37 0.04
CA TYR A 278 30.29 -22.31 0.08
C TYR A 278 31.46 -21.75 -0.71
N SER A 279 32.48 -21.27 0.00
CA SER A 279 33.78 -20.93 -0.58
C SER A 279 34.88 -21.01 0.46
N ASN A 280 36.08 -21.43 0.04
CA ASN A 280 37.27 -21.39 0.89
C ASN A 280 37.56 -19.95 1.33
N GLU A 281 37.39 -18.97 0.44
CA GLU A 281 37.56 -17.57 0.79
C GLU A 281 36.57 -17.09 1.86
N ILE A 282 35.32 -17.56 1.80
CA ILE A 282 34.32 -17.29 2.84
C ILE A 282 34.77 -17.90 4.17
N ARG A 283 35.26 -19.15 4.14
CA ARG A 283 35.72 -19.85 5.33
C ARG A 283 36.90 -19.14 5.98
N ASP A 284 37.86 -18.70 5.18
CA ASP A 284 39.14 -18.22 5.66
C ASP A 284 39.11 -16.72 6.00
N LYS A 285 38.32 -15.92 5.26
CA LYS A 285 38.28 -14.45 5.44
C LYS A 285 36.98 -13.95 6.06
N VAL A 286 35.82 -14.43 5.60
CA VAL A 286 34.52 -13.87 6.02
C VAL A 286 34.02 -14.46 7.34
N LEU A 287 34.12 -15.79 7.53
CA LEU A 287 33.65 -16.43 8.77
C LEU A 287 34.35 -15.87 10.02
N PRO A 288 35.68 -15.67 10.07
CA PRO A 288 36.33 -15.10 11.25
C PRO A 288 35.79 -13.73 11.62
N ILE A 289 35.51 -12.88 10.62
CA ILE A 289 34.91 -11.55 10.83
C ILE A 289 33.51 -11.69 11.45
N LEU A 290 32.65 -12.54 10.89
CA LEU A 290 31.30 -12.75 11.40
C LEU A 290 31.29 -13.39 12.80
N ILE A 291 32.19 -14.33 13.07
CA ILE A 291 32.37 -14.95 14.39
C ILE A 291 32.82 -13.89 15.41
N LYS A 292 33.80 -13.06 15.05
CA LYS A 292 34.27 -11.93 15.88
C LYS A 292 33.12 -10.97 16.18
N LYS A 293 32.37 -10.51 15.17
CA LYS A 293 31.18 -9.64 15.36
C LYS A 293 30.11 -10.30 16.24
N ARG A 294 29.87 -11.60 16.08
CA ARG A 294 28.95 -12.37 16.95
C ARG A 294 29.42 -12.40 18.40
N ARG A 295 30.71 -12.64 18.65
CA ARG A 295 31.31 -12.61 20.00
C ARG A 295 31.16 -11.21 20.61
N LEU A 296 31.46 -10.16 19.86
CA LEU A 296 31.25 -8.77 20.30
C LEU A 296 29.79 -8.50 20.64
N ARG A 297 28.85 -8.94 19.80
CA ARG A 297 27.40 -8.81 20.05
C ARG A 297 26.97 -9.54 21.33
N TYR A 298 27.49 -10.76 21.55
CA TYR A 298 27.24 -11.52 22.76
C TYR A 298 27.77 -10.82 24.02
N LEU A 299 28.99 -10.31 23.98
CA LEU A 299 29.61 -9.56 25.07
C LEU A 299 28.82 -8.28 25.38
N ALA A 300 28.48 -7.49 24.37
CA ALA A 300 27.66 -6.29 24.51
C ALA A 300 26.33 -6.60 25.21
N ARG A 301 25.65 -7.70 24.86
CA ARG A 301 24.42 -8.13 25.55
C ARG A 301 24.66 -8.54 26.99
N LYS A 302 25.76 -9.23 27.28
CA LYS A 302 26.11 -9.61 28.65
C LYS A 302 26.30 -8.35 29.50
N ILE A 303 27.01 -7.35 28.97
CA ILE A 303 27.19 -6.03 29.59
C ILE A 303 25.85 -5.34 29.81
N VAL A 304 25.01 -5.21 28.77
CA VAL A 304 23.68 -4.58 28.88
C VAL A 304 22.80 -5.29 29.92
N ARG A 305 22.84 -6.62 30.00
CA ARG A 305 22.12 -7.39 31.03
C ARG A 305 22.66 -7.10 32.43
N CYS A 306 23.98 -7.06 32.61
CA CYS A 306 24.61 -6.71 33.88
C CYS A 306 24.24 -5.28 34.30
N VAL A 307 24.30 -4.31 33.39
CA VAL A 307 23.92 -2.92 33.63
C VAL A 307 22.43 -2.80 33.99
N ARG A 308 21.54 -3.47 33.25
CA ARG A 308 20.10 -3.47 33.57
C ARG A 308 19.83 -4.10 34.94
N ALA A 309 20.48 -5.20 35.28
CA ALA A 309 20.36 -5.84 36.59
C ALA A 309 20.86 -4.92 37.71
N PHE A 310 21.97 -4.21 37.47
CA PHE A 310 22.51 -3.21 38.40
C PHE A 310 21.55 -2.02 38.59
N ILE A 311 21.01 -1.45 37.51
CA ILE A 311 20.02 -0.36 37.56
C ILE A 311 18.76 -0.80 38.30
N LEU A 312 18.24 -1.99 38.02
CA LEU A 312 17.07 -2.54 38.72
C LEU A 312 17.35 -2.71 40.22
N ARG A 313 18.53 -3.23 40.58
CA ARG A 313 18.96 -3.35 41.98
C ARG A 313 19.03 -1.97 42.66
N LYS A 314 19.61 -0.97 42.00
CA LYS A 314 19.67 0.41 42.52
C LYS A 314 18.30 1.07 42.65
N LYS A 315 17.36 0.79 41.74
CA LYS A 315 15.96 1.26 41.86
C LYS A 315 15.26 0.63 43.07
N ILE A 316 15.47 -0.65 43.31
CA ILE A 316 14.94 -1.35 44.49
C ILE A 316 15.53 -0.75 45.76
N GLU A 317 16.86 -0.58 45.82
CA GLU A 317 17.54 0.07 46.95
C GLU A 317 17.02 1.48 47.24
N LYS A 318 16.78 2.30 46.19
CA LYS A 318 16.26 3.67 46.34
C LYS A 318 14.78 3.74 46.71
N SER A 319 14.00 2.70 46.42
CA SER A 319 12.55 2.73 46.67
C SER A 319 12.18 2.64 48.16
N GLY A 320 13.14 2.46 49.07
CA GLY A 320 12.90 2.49 50.52
C GLY A 320 12.01 1.36 51.06
N VAL A 321 11.45 0.51 50.20
CA VAL A 321 10.68 -0.68 50.57
C VAL A 321 11.64 -1.81 50.95
N PHE A 322 12.38 -1.60 52.04
CA PHE A 322 13.07 -2.66 52.77
C PHE A 322 12.15 -3.16 53.87
N SER A 323 11.07 -3.85 53.51
CA SER A 323 10.62 -4.94 54.37
C SER A 323 11.51 -6.14 54.05
N PRO A 324 12.14 -6.79 55.04
CA PRO A 324 12.98 -7.96 54.80
C PRO A 324 12.13 -9.04 54.16
N ILE A 325 12.32 -9.22 52.85
CA ILE A 325 11.68 -10.30 52.10
C ILE A 325 12.23 -11.60 52.71
N PRO A 326 11.41 -12.44 53.37
CA PRO A 326 11.88 -13.65 54.02
C PRO A 326 12.64 -14.51 53.01
N GLU A 327 13.75 -15.15 53.40
CA GLU A 327 14.66 -15.87 52.48
C GLU A 327 13.96 -16.87 51.55
N LYS A 328 12.80 -17.40 51.96
CA LYS A 328 11.91 -18.23 51.12
C LYS A 328 11.44 -17.50 49.85
N SER A 329 11.19 -16.20 49.92
CA SER A 329 10.80 -15.34 48.79
C SER A 329 11.97 -14.93 47.90
N VAL A 330 13.22 -14.87 48.40
CA VAL A 330 14.41 -14.66 47.55
C VAL A 330 14.68 -15.89 46.68
N SER A 331 14.40 -17.10 47.18
CA SER A 331 14.42 -18.32 46.38
C SER A 331 13.35 -18.28 45.27
N ASN A 332 12.17 -17.69 45.55
CA ASN A 332 11.09 -17.49 44.60
C ASN A 332 11.37 -16.34 43.62
N ILE A 333 12.10 -15.30 44.00
CA ILE A 333 12.56 -14.22 43.12
C ILE A 333 13.72 -14.69 42.23
N ARG A 334 14.65 -15.51 42.73
CA ARG A 334 15.66 -16.20 41.89
C ARG A 334 15.03 -17.23 40.95
N LYS A 335 14.01 -17.96 41.42
CA LYS A 335 13.18 -18.82 40.56
C LYS A 335 12.35 -18.00 39.58
N SER A 336 11.88 -16.80 39.95
CA SER A 336 11.13 -15.85 39.10
C SER A 336 12.03 -15.16 38.07
N LEU A 337 13.26 -14.77 38.41
CA LEU A 337 14.24 -14.21 37.47
C LEU A 337 14.81 -15.29 36.52
N LYS A 338 14.86 -16.56 36.97
CA LYS A 338 15.08 -17.71 36.08
C LYS A 338 13.82 -18.13 35.30
N LYS A 339 12.62 -17.75 35.75
CA LYS A 339 11.32 -18.00 35.10
C LYS A 339 10.76 -16.82 34.31
N GLN A 340 11.35 -15.62 34.38
CA GLN A 340 11.00 -14.44 33.61
C GLN A 340 11.62 -14.63 32.22
N PRO A 341 10.84 -15.06 31.22
CA PRO A 341 11.31 -14.97 29.86
C PRO A 341 11.34 -13.48 29.50
N SER A 342 12.01 -13.14 28.42
CA SER A 342 11.76 -11.92 27.68
C SER A 342 10.24 -11.65 27.55
N GLN A 343 9.67 -10.77 28.37
CA GLN A 343 8.33 -10.24 28.19
C GLN A 343 8.26 -9.20 27.06
N PHE A 344 9.37 -8.95 26.36
CA PHE A 344 9.36 -8.46 24.98
C PHE A 344 9.34 -9.63 23.99
N GLY A 345 8.41 -10.56 24.20
CA GLY A 345 7.86 -11.28 23.07
C GLY A 345 6.96 -10.29 22.35
N ILE A 346 7.31 -9.91 21.13
CA ILE A 346 6.29 -9.47 20.19
C ILE A 346 5.22 -10.55 20.25
N HIS A 347 3.99 -10.16 20.62
CA HIS A 347 2.81 -10.99 20.40
C HIS A 347 2.73 -11.20 18.89
N VAL A 348 3.43 -12.22 18.38
CA VAL A 348 3.07 -12.83 17.11
C VAL A 348 1.80 -13.59 17.44
N ASN A 349 0.67 -12.89 17.36
CA ASN A 349 -0.63 -13.53 17.28
C ASN A 349 -0.68 -14.24 15.93
N HIS A 350 -0.08 -15.43 15.86
CA HIS A 350 -0.65 -16.50 15.05
C HIS A 350 -1.92 -16.94 15.79
N ARG A 351 -3.01 -16.19 15.57
CA ARG A 351 -4.36 -16.70 15.78
C ARG A 351 -4.70 -17.50 14.52
N ASP A 352 -4.20 -18.72 14.49
CA ASP A 352 -4.96 -19.78 13.85
C ASP A 352 -6.17 -20.02 14.77
N ASN A 353 -7.35 -19.62 14.29
CA ASN A 353 -8.63 -19.93 14.91
C ASN A 353 -9.43 -20.60 13.78
N GLN A 354 -9.95 -21.82 13.88
CA GLN A 354 -10.20 -22.71 15.02
C GLN A 354 -9.93 -24.17 14.56
N SER A 355 -9.24 -25.00 15.34
CA SER A 355 -9.92 -25.87 16.31
C SER A 355 -8.94 -26.47 17.33
N ASN A 356 -9.47 -26.69 18.55
CA ASN A 356 -8.92 -27.42 19.69
C ASN A 356 -7.91 -26.73 20.64
N SER A 357 -8.40 -26.54 21.87
CA SER A 357 -7.84 -25.88 23.05
C SER A 357 -6.68 -26.62 23.75
N ASN A 358 -5.74 -27.23 23.02
CA ASN A 358 -4.55 -27.90 23.58
C ASN A 358 -3.20 -27.18 23.32
N GLY A 359 -3.22 -25.95 22.79
CA GLY A 359 -2.01 -25.24 22.29
C GLY A 359 -0.99 -24.74 23.32
N LYS A 360 -1.24 -24.82 24.63
CA LYS A 360 -0.25 -24.39 25.65
C LYS A 360 0.94 -25.37 25.79
N GLY A 361 0.84 -26.60 25.25
CA GLY A 361 1.91 -27.60 25.26
C GLY A 361 3.07 -27.33 24.30
N ASN A 362 2.84 -26.61 23.19
CA ASN A 362 3.86 -26.45 22.14
C ASN A 362 4.93 -25.41 22.45
N SER A 363 4.66 -24.41 23.29
CA SER A 363 5.67 -23.40 23.63
C SER A 363 6.85 -23.98 24.42
N LEU A 364 6.58 -24.95 25.30
CA LEU A 364 7.63 -25.59 26.09
C LEU A 364 8.47 -26.54 25.23
N SER A 365 7.83 -27.29 24.32
CA SER A 365 8.55 -28.18 23.40
C SER A 365 9.44 -27.40 22.42
N VAL A 366 8.96 -26.27 21.89
CA VAL A 366 9.77 -25.37 21.02
C VAL A 366 10.93 -24.76 21.80
N ARG A 367 10.70 -24.34 23.06
CA ARG A 367 11.78 -23.82 23.92
C ARG A 367 12.81 -24.89 24.30
N ASN A 368 12.36 -26.12 24.58
CA ASN A 368 13.25 -27.23 24.90
C ASN A 368 14.06 -27.63 23.68
N ARG A 369 13.45 -27.74 22.50
CA ARG A 369 14.15 -27.96 21.23
C ARG A 369 15.16 -26.85 20.92
N ALA A 370 14.79 -25.59 21.14
CA ALA A 370 15.71 -24.46 20.97
C ALA A 370 16.87 -24.49 21.98
N ARG A 371 16.60 -24.93 23.22
CA ARG A 371 17.61 -25.09 24.27
C ARG A 371 18.54 -26.27 24.00
N GLU A 372 18.02 -27.41 23.56
CA GLU A 372 18.77 -28.59 23.17
C GLU A 372 19.66 -28.27 21.97
N ALA A 373 19.09 -27.67 20.92
CA ALA A 373 19.87 -27.19 19.78
C ALA A 373 20.96 -26.20 20.21
N TYR A 374 20.69 -25.31 21.17
CA TYR A 374 21.70 -24.39 21.72
C TYR A 374 22.78 -25.09 22.54
N LEU A 375 22.44 -26.14 23.29
CA LEU A 375 23.40 -26.90 24.10
C LEU A 375 24.27 -27.80 23.23
N GLU A 376 23.70 -28.43 22.21
CA GLU A 376 24.41 -29.19 21.18
C GLU A 376 25.37 -28.27 20.42
N MET A 377 24.90 -27.09 20.04
CA MET A 377 25.71 -26.02 19.45
C MET A 377 26.85 -25.52 20.34
N LYS A 378 26.73 -25.63 21.66
CA LYS A 378 27.79 -25.26 22.62
C LYS A 378 28.84 -26.37 22.80
N LYS A 379 28.48 -27.62 22.50
CA LYS A 379 29.37 -28.79 22.62
C LYS A 379 30.31 -28.93 21.44
N ASP A 380 29.89 -28.47 20.25
CA ASP A 380 30.78 -28.37 19.11
C ASP A 380 31.89 -27.36 19.37
N LYS A 381 33.14 -27.83 19.24
CA LYS A 381 34.32 -26.98 19.21
C LYS A 381 34.20 -25.97 18.06
N GLU A 382 34.86 -24.84 18.20
CA GLU A 382 34.67 -23.58 17.46
C GLU A 382 34.85 -23.63 15.91
N GLU A 383 34.96 -24.80 15.28
CA GLU A 383 35.61 -24.93 13.97
C GLU A 383 34.67 -25.06 12.77
N ASP A 384 33.35 -25.19 12.96
CA ASP A 384 32.46 -25.44 11.83
C ASP A 384 31.14 -24.68 11.87
N HIS A 385 31.17 -23.47 11.30
CA HIS A 385 29.98 -22.67 10.99
C HIS A 385 29.62 -22.76 9.51
N ILE A 386 28.32 -22.71 9.22
CA ILE A 386 27.72 -22.54 7.89
C ILE A 386 27.31 -21.08 7.78
N LEU A 387 27.64 -20.44 6.66
CA LEU A 387 27.07 -19.15 6.31
C LEU A 387 25.87 -19.36 5.40
N LEU A 388 24.70 -18.88 5.83
CA LEU A 388 23.53 -18.72 4.98
C LEU A 388 23.45 -17.26 4.52
N VAL A 389 23.22 -17.03 3.24
CA VAL A 389 23.17 -15.70 2.63
C VAL A 389 21.85 -15.56 1.86
N GLN A 390 21.18 -14.42 2.01
CA GLN A 390 20.06 -14.10 1.14
C GLN A 390 20.55 -13.82 -0.29
N LYS A 391 19.83 -14.37 -1.26
CA LYS A 391 19.94 -14.01 -2.67
C LYS A 391 18.58 -13.62 -3.20
N CYS A 392 18.55 -12.71 -4.17
CA CYS A 392 17.32 -12.29 -4.83
C CYS A 392 17.46 -12.46 -6.34
N TYR A 393 16.52 -13.20 -6.91
CA TYR A 393 16.41 -13.42 -8.35
C TYR A 393 15.35 -12.47 -8.87
N VAL A 394 15.73 -11.56 -9.77
CA VAL A 394 14.88 -10.45 -10.21
C VAL A 394 14.70 -10.49 -11.71
N PHE A 395 13.45 -10.50 -12.18
CA PHE A 395 13.08 -10.12 -13.53
C PHE A 395 12.55 -8.69 -13.54
N THR A 396 12.95 -7.92 -14.55
CA THR A 396 12.50 -6.54 -14.79
C THR A 396 12.03 -6.39 -16.24
N ASP A 397 11.25 -5.33 -16.50
CA ASP A 397 10.59 -5.10 -17.78
C ASP A 397 9.74 -6.29 -18.23
N VAL A 398 8.87 -6.72 -17.31
CA VAL A 398 8.01 -7.88 -17.44
C VAL A 398 6.63 -7.46 -17.93
N ARG A 399 6.01 -8.24 -18.82
CA ARG A 399 4.60 -8.06 -19.18
C ARG A 399 3.71 -8.28 -17.96
N LYS A 400 2.83 -7.32 -17.66
CA LYS A 400 1.97 -7.33 -16.47
C LYS A 400 1.20 -8.64 -16.29
N ASN A 401 0.66 -9.17 -17.39
CA ASN A 401 -0.22 -10.36 -17.41
C ASN A 401 0.54 -11.69 -17.36
N GLU A 402 1.86 -11.69 -17.57
CA GLU A 402 2.69 -12.91 -17.63
C GLU A 402 3.54 -13.11 -16.36
N ARG A 403 3.42 -12.21 -15.37
CA ARG A 403 4.16 -12.26 -14.10
C ARG A 403 4.06 -13.59 -13.37
N VAL A 404 2.91 -14.27 -13.44
CA VAL A 404 2.70 -15.57 -12.77
C VAL A 404 3.53 -16.69 -13.43
N LEU A 405 3.72 -16.63 -14.76
CA LEU A 405 4.54 -17.58 -15.51
C LEU A 405 6.01 -17.41 -15.11
N LEU A 406 6.50 -16.17 -15.11
CA LEU A 406 7.87 -15.87 -14.69
C LEU A 406 8.13 -16.21 -13.24
N CYS A 407 7.14 -16.00 -12.35
CA CYS A 407 7.26 -16.43 -10.97
C CYS A 407 7.41 -17.96 -10.84
N ALA A 408 6.68 -18.73 -11.64
CA ALA A 408 6.83 -20.19 -11.71
C ALA A 408 8.20 -20.58 -12.30
N ALA A 409 8.65 -19.91 -13.35
CA ALA A 409 9.96 -20.15 -13.95
C ALA A 409 11.11 -19.84 -12.99
N LEU A 410 11.06 -18.70 -12.26
CA LEU A 410 12.02 -18.36 -11.20
C LEU A 410 12.05 -19.43 -10.12
N LYS A 411 10.90 -19.92 -9.69
CA LYS A 411 10.84 -20.99 -8.69
C LYS A 411 11.56 -22.25 -9.18
N GLN A 412 11.32 -22.68 -10.43
CA GLN A 412 11.98 -23.84 -11.01
C GLN A 412 13.50 -23.64 -11.16
N LEU A 413 13.94 -22.44 -11.56
CA LEU A 413 15.35 -22.07 -11.63
C LEU A 413 16.02 -22.12 -10.24
N ILE A 414 15.39 -21.53 -9.22
CA ILE A 414 15.90 -21.54 -7.84
C ILE A 414 15.98 -22.97 -7.30
N ASP A 415 14.97 -23.80 -7.56
CA ASP A 415 14.96 -25.19 -7.13
C ASP A 415 16.04 -26.03 -7.83
N LEU A 416 16.33 -25.76 -9.11
CA LEU A 416 17.46 -26.35 -9.84
C LEU A 416 18.79 -25.97 -9.17
N GLU A 417 19.03 -24.68 -8.94
CA GLU A 417 20.28 -24.21 -8.35
C GLU A 417 20.47 -24.74 -6.92
N ARG A 418 19.40 -24.84 -6.14
CA ARG A 418 19.43 -25.49 -4.81
C ARG A 418 19.86 -26.95 -4.91
N ARG A 419 19.35 -27.71 -5.87
CA ARG A 419 19.76 -29.12 -6.10
C ARG A 419 21.23 -29.21 -6.49
N GLU A 420 21.68 -28.37 -7.42
CA GLU A 420 23.09 -28.35 -7.85
C GLU A 420 24.01 -27.99 -6.68
N ASN A 421 23.65 -26.98 -5.89
CA ASN A 421 24.39 -26.56 -4.69
C ASN A 421 24.47 -27.66 -3.63
N MET A 422 23.45 -28.52 -3.49
CA MET A 422 23.52 -29.68 -2.59
C MET A 422 24.57 -30.70 -3.05
N THR A 423 24.70 -30.94 -4.36
CA THR A 423 25.69 -31.88 -4.93
C THR A 423 27.13 -31.36 -4.90
N LYS A 424 27.31 -30.04 -4.79
CA LYS A 424 28.62 -29.36 -4.78
C LYS A 424 29.54 -29.80 -3.63
N THR A 425 28.97 -30.33 -2.54
CA THR A 425 29.73 -30.76 -1.34
C THR A 425 30.84 -31.79 -1.60
N LEU A 426 30.95 -32.34 -2.80
CA LEU A 426 31.90 -33.40 -3.16
C LEU A 426 33.01 -33.00 -4.18
N LYS A 427 33.00 -31.80 -4.78
CA LYS A 427 33.92 -31.45 -5.89
C LYS A 427 34.96 -30.38 -5.51
N ARG A 428 36.21 -30.53 -5.99
CA ARG A 428 37.40 -29.75 -5.60
C ARG A 428 37.58 -28.37 -6.26
N ASP A 429 36.85 -28.05 -7.33
CA ASP A 429 37.05 -26.79 -8.08
C ASP A 429 35.78 -25.90 -8.09
N GLU A 430 35.82 -24.82 -7.31
CA GLU A 430 34.69 -23.94 -7.04
C GLU A 430 34.42 -22.94 -8.19
N ALA A 431 35.48 -22.44 -8.82
CA ALA A 431 35.40 -21.41 -9.86
C ALA A 431 34.73 -22.01 -11.11
N THR A 432 35.24 -23.16 -11.55
CA THR A 432 34.70 -23.92 -12.68
C THR A 432 33.24 -24.34 -12.44
N PHE A 433 32.84 -24.57 -11.19
CA PHE A 433 31.43 -24.86 -10.87
C PHE A 433 30.53 -23.63 -11.02
N LYS A 434 30.94 -22.47 -10.51
CA LYS A 434 30.16 -21.22 -10.62
C LYS A 434 29.98 -20.79 -12.08
N GLU A 435 31.04 -20.89 -12.87
CA GLU A 435 30.98 -20.57 -14.30
C GLU A 435 30.01 -21.51 -15.04
N LYS A 436 30.09 -22.83 -14.80
CA LYS A 436 29.14 -23.79 -15.37
C LYS A 436 27.69 -23.53 -14.95
N GLN A 437 27.47 -23.16 -13.68
CA GLN A 437 26.16 -22.81 -13.16
C GLN A 437 25.61 -21.54 -13.84
N MET A 438 26.45 -20.51 -14.01
CA MET A 438 26.10 -19.27 -14.72
C MET A 438 25.73 -19.54 -16.18
N LEU A 439 26.55 -20.31 -16.91
CA LEU A 439 26.26 -20.68 -18.30
C LEU A 439 24.92 -21.40 -18.45
N ARG A 440 24.66 -22.40 -17.59
CA ARG A 440 23.37 -23.11 -17.57
C ARG A 440 22.20 -22.19 -17.24
N ARG A 441 22.38 -21.28 -16.28
CA ARG A 441 21.38 -20.26 -15.96
C ARG A 441 21.08 -19.41 -17.18
N HIS A 442 22.08 -18.95 -17.90
CA HIS A 442 21.91 -18.12 -19.10
C HIS A 442 21.24 -18.88 -20.26
N GLU A 443 21.57 -20.15 -20.46
CA GLU A 443 20.86 -21.03 -21.40
C GLU A 443 19.38 -21.15 -21.03
N LEU A 444 19.07 -21.34 -19.75
CA LEU A 444 17.69 -21.40 -19.27
C LEU A 444 16.98 -20.05 -19.43
N LEU A 445 17.63 -18.94 -19.10
CA LEU A 445 17.06 -17.59 -19.24
C LEU A 445 16.80 -17.24 -20.71
N LYS A 446 17.69 -17.65 -21.62
CA LYS A 446 17.48 -17.56 -23.07
C LYS A 446 16.27 -18.38 -23.50
N PHE A 447 16.14 -19.60 -22.98
CA PHE A 447 14.98 -20.44 -23.24
C PHE A 447 13.69 -19.79 -22.72
N ILE A 448 13.67 -19.29 -21.48
CA ILE A 448 12.52 -18.61 -20.87
C ILE A 448 12.10 -17.40 -21.71
N ARG A 449 13.05 -16.55 -22.10
CA ARG A 449 12.80 -15.34 -22.91
C ARG A 449 12.15 -15.66 -24.26
N GLY A 450 12.56 -16.76 -24.91
CA GLY A 450 12.03 -17.17 -26.21
C GLY A 450 10.77 -18.04 -26.17
N ASN A 451 10.54 -18.80 -25.09
CA ASN A 451 9.51 -19.87 -25.07
C ASN A 451 8.41 -19.65 -24.01
N LEU A 452 8.59 -18.74 -23.05
CA LEU A 452 7.59 -18.46 -22.01
C LEU A 452 6.64 -17.33 -22.41
N GLN A 453 6.27 -17.27 -23.70
CA GLN A 453 5.37 -16.26 -24.25
C GLN A 453 4.00 -16.87 -24.54
N LEU A 454 2.94 -16.12 -24.28
CA LEU A 454 1.61 -16.49 -24.78
C LEU A 454 1.56 -16.35 -26.31
N SER A 455 1.01 -17.34 -27.00
CA SER A 455 0.66 -17.19 -28.41
C SER A 455 -0.46 -16.16 -28.58
N GLU A 456 -0.58 -15.53 -29.76
CA GLU A 456 -1.64 -14.54 -30.03
C GLU A 456 -3.05 -15.08 -29.73
N LYS A 457 -3.31 -16.35 -30.03
CA LYS A 457 -4.59 -17.01 -29.66
C LYS A 457 -4.80 -17.06 -28.15
N GLN A 458 -3.74 -17.38 -27.39
CA GLN A 458 -3.80 -17.45 -25.93
C GLN A 458 -3.91 -16.06 -25.28
N LYS A 459 -3.33 -15.02 -25.88
CA LYS A 459 -3.49 -13.62 -25.44
C LYS A 459 -4.94 -13.14 -25.57
N LEU A 460 -5.64 -13.60 -26.61
CA LEU A 460 -7.05 -13.32 -26.84
C LEU A 460 -8.00 -14.16 -25.98
N ALA A 461 -7.47 -15.09 -25.17
CA ALA A 461 -8.31 -15.89 -24.28
C ALA A 461 -8.94 -14.98 -23.20
N THR A 462 -10.24 -14.78 -23.28
CA THR A 462 -11.01 -14.03 -22.27
C THR A 462 -11.85 -14.98 -21.44
N LEU A 463 -12.13 -14.59 -20.19
CA LEU A 463 -13.15 -15.28 -19.41
C LEU A 463 -14.53 -15.16 -20.11
N PRO A 464 -15.30 -16.25 -20.24
CA PRO A 464 -16.66 -16.24 -20.79
C PRO A 464 -17.51 -15.14 -20.19
N SER A 465 -18.26 -14.39 -20.99
CA SER A 465 -19.06 -13.27 -20.51
C SER A 465 -20.15 -13.68 -19.51
N ASN A 466 -20.65 -14.92 -19.62
CA ASN A 466 -21.66 -15.47 -18.73
C ASN A 466 -21.03 -16.34 -17.62
N SER A 467 -21.43 -16.10 -16.38
CA SER A 467 -21.04 -16.88 -15.21
C SER A 467 -21.37 -18.38 -15.35
N TYR A 468 -22.45 -18.72 -16.07
CA TYR A 468 -22.84 -20.12 -16.28
C TYR A 468 -21.83 -20.87 -17.17
N ASP A 469 -21.42 -20.24 -18.28
CA ASP A 469 -20.46 -20.83 -19.22
C ASP A 469 -19.11 -21.06 -18.56
N PHE A 470 -18.74 -20.23 -17.60
CA PHE A 470 -17.51 -20.43 -16.84
C PHE A 470 -17.54 -21.63 -15.90
N ILE A 471 -18.66 -21.82 -15.20
CA ILE A 471 -18.86 -22.96 -14.29
C ILE A 471 -19.07 -24.26 -15.07
N SER A 472 -19.69 -24.19 -16.26
CA SER A 472 -19.81 -25.36 -17.13
C SER A 472 -18.47 -25.73 -17.75
N MET A 473 -17.66 -24.76 -18.18
CA MET A 473 -16.30 -25.02 -18.68
C MET A 473 -15.44 -25.76 -17.65
N SER A 474 -15.48 -25.37 -16.37
CA SER A 474 -14.68 -26.06 -15.34
C SER A 474 -15.00 -27.57 -15.20
N LYS A 475 -16.19 -27.99 -15.62
CA LYS A 475 -16.61 -29.40 -15.62
C LYS A 475 -16.26 -30.15 -16.91
N PHE A 476 -15.96 -29.45 -18.01
CA PHE A 476 -15.70 -30.03 -19.34
C PHE A 476 -14.24 -29.89 -19.83
N THR A 477 -13.40 -29.03 -19.23
CA THR A 477 -12.12 -28.59 -19.85
C THR A 477 -10.86 -29.37 -19.48
N CYS A 478 -10.93 -30.67 -19.15
CA CYS A 478 -9.71 -31.46 -18.97
C CYS A 478 -9.13 -32.04 -20.27
N THR A 479 -9.83 -31.96 -21.42
CA THR A 479 -9.42 -32.66 -22.65
C THR A 479 -8.94 -31.77 -23.79
N ASN A 480 -9.21 -30.47 -23.79
CA ASN A 480 -8.75 -29.57 -24.86
C ASN A 480 -7.53 -28.77 -24.39
N ASP A 481 -6.36 -29.06 -24.97
CA ASP A 481 -5.09 -28.37 -24.67
C ASP A 481 -5.13 -26.86 -24.93
N ASP A 482 -6.11 -26.36 -25.68
CA ASP A 482 -6.27 -24.95 -26.06
C ASP A 482 -6.59 -24.00 -24.89
N ASN A 483 -7.11 -24.51 -23.75
CA ASN A 483 -7.54 -23.68 -22.62
C ASN A 483 -6.48 -23.52 -21.52
N LYS A 484 -5.27 -24.03 -21.73
CA LYS A 484 -4.16 -23.92 -20.79
C LYS A 484 -2.89 -23.48 -21.49
N PHE A 485 -2.06 -22.77 -20.76
CA PHE A 485 -0.67 -22.55 -21.12
C PHE A 485 0.16 -23.72 -20.56
N THR A 486 1.05 -24.29 -21.38
CA THR A 486 1.99 -25.34 -20.96
C THR A 486 3.37 -25.02 -21.52
N CYS A 487 4.39 -24.97 -20.66
CA CYS A 487 5.78 -24.81 -21.08
C CYS A 487 6.70 -25.68 -20.22
N LYS A 488 7.44 -26.59 -20.85
CA LYS A 488 8.43 -27.43 -20.16
C LYS A 488 9.81 -26.78 -20.28
N LEU A 489 10.34 -26.31 -19.16
CA LEU A 489 11.71 -25.83 -19.11
C LEU A 489 12.69 -26.98 -19.36
N PRO A 490 13.87 -26.73 -19.96
CA PRO A 490 14.93 -27.72 -20.20
C PRO A 490 15.65 -28.13 -18.91
N ILE A 491 14.88 -28.47 -17.87
CA ILE A 491 15.35 -28.87 -16.55
C ILE A 491 14.87 -30.30 -16.28
N ASN A 492 15.81 -31.19 -15.99
CA ASN A 492 15.47 -32.55 -15.62
C ASN A 492 14.72 -32.58 -14.26
N PHE A 493 13.75 -33.49 -14.13
CA PHE A 493 13.00 -33.71 -12.88
C PHE A 493 12.19 -32.50 -12.39
N VAL A 494 11.69 -31.68 -13.31
CA VAL A 494 10.76 -30.60 -13.02
C VAL A 494 9.52 -30.77 -13.89
N SER A 495 8.34 -30.54 -13.30
CA SER A 495 7.07 -30.61 -14.02
C SER A 495 6.90 -29.38 -14.92
N PRO A 496 6.22 -29.52 -16.08
CA PRO A 496 5.91 -28.37 -16.93
C PRO A 496 5.21 -27.25 -16.15
N ILE A 497 5.49 -26.00 -16.54
CA ILE A 497 4.72 -24.84 -16.09
C ILE A 497 3.38 -24.92 -16.79
N GLU A 498 2.31 -25.07 -16.03
CA GLU A 498 0.94 -25.20 -16.54
C GLU A 498 0.06 -24.18 -15.83
N TYR A 499 -0.75 -23.43 -16.58
CA TYR A 499 -1.73 -22.48 -16.02
C TYR A 499 -2.98 -22.42 -16.89
N PRO A 500 -4.18 -22.24 -16.29
CA PRO A 500 -5.40 -22.01 -17.06
C PRO A 500 -5.35 -20.65 -17.77
N LEU A 501 -6.01 -20.56 -18.92
CA LEU A 501 -6.19 -19.32 -19.66
C LEU A 501 -7.60 -18.72 -19.40
N PRO A 502 -7.73 -17.38 -19.31
CA PRO A 502 -6.64 -16.40 -19.19
C PRO A 502 -5.83 -16.64 -17.91
N LEU A 503 -4.55 -16.25 -17.96
CA LEU A 503 -3.62 -16.40 -16.85
C LEU A 503 -4.16 -15.74 -15.57
N PRO A 504 -3.92 -16.33 -14.39
CA PRO A 504 -4.23 -15.68 -13.12
C PRO A 504 -3.48 -14.35 -12.98
N SER A 505 -4.22 -13.26 -12.72
CA SER A 505 -3.66 -11.92 -12.58
C SER A 505 -3.37 -11.54 -11.12
N LEU A 506 -2.22 -10.90 -10.89
CA LEU A 506 -1.79 -10.51 -9.54
C LEU A 506 -2.63 -9.38 -8.96
N ASP A 507 -2.86 -8.31 -9.71
CA ASP A 507 -3.64 -7.16 -9.25
C ASP A 507 -5.14 -7.41 -9.40
N GLU A 508 -5.57 -8.11 -10.45
CA GLU A 508 -7.00 -8.28 -10.75
C GLU A 508 -7.65 -9.43 -9.98
N GLU A 509 -6.88 -10.46 -9.60
CA GLU A 509 -7.38 -11.61 -8.83
C GLU A 509 -6.77 -11.64 -7.43
N TYR A 510 -5.44 -11.80 -7.30
CA TYR A 510 -4.81 -12.00 -5.99
C TYR A 510 -4.95 -10.80 -5.06
N GLY A 511 -4.59 -9.59 -5.52
CA GLY A 511 -4.71 -8.36 -4.74
C GLY A 511 -6.15 -7.96 -4.46
N LEU A 512 -7.07 -8.15 -5.43
CA LEU A 512 -8.50 -7.93 -5.20
C LEU A 512 -9.07 -8.88 -4.15
N ASN A 513 -8.71 -10.17 -4.22
CA ASN A 513 -9.10 -11.13 -3.20
C ASN A 513 -8.59 -10.72 -1.82
N LEU A 514 -7.32 -10.29 -1.73
CA LEU A 514 -6.74 -9.80 -0.48
C LEU A 514 -7.52 -8.62 0.10
N LEU A 515 -7.82 -7.59 -0.70
CA LEU A 515 -8.60 -6.44 -0.25
C LEU A 515 -10.00 -6.84 0.21
N LEU A 516 -10.73 -7.65 -0.57
CA LEU A 516 -12.09 -8.08 -0.23
C LEU A 516 -12.16 -9.00 0.99
N GLN A 517 -11.15 -9.84 1.22
CA GLN A 517 -11.12 -10.73 2.38
C GLN A 517 -10.62 -10.02 3.65
N ARG A 518 -9.67 -9.09 3.52
CA ARG A 518 -9.01 -8.46 4.67
C ARG A 518 -9.70 -7.21 5.16
N LEU A 519 -10.33 -6.44 4.28
CA LEU A 519 -11.12 -5.29 4.72
C LEU A 519 -12.36 -5.78 5.48
N GLU A 520 -12.65 -5.14 6.61
CA GLU A 520 -13.76 -5.54 7.48
C GLU A 520 -15.13 -5.39 6.77
N ASN A 521 -15.29 -4.33 5.98
CA ASN A 521 -16.55 -3.95 5.32
C ASN A 521 -16.27 -3.36 3.92
N ALA A 522 -17.19 -3.59 2.97
CA ALA A 522 -17.17 -2.97 1.64
C ALA A 522 -17.12 -1.43 1.69
N SER A 523 -17.64 -0.81 2.75
CA SER A 523 -17.66 0.65 2.92
C SER A 523 -16.27 1.25 2.91
N ILE A 524 -15.31 0.53 3.49
CA ILE A 524 -13.93 0.95 3.57
C ILE A 524 -13.32 0.99 2.17
N LEU A 525 -13.52 -0.06 1.37
CA LEU A 525 -13.01 -0.11 0.00
C LEU A 525 -13.63 1.00 -0.86
N ILE A 526 -14.94 1.23 -0.73
CA ILE A 526 -15.65 2.28 -1.46
C ILE A 526 -15.10 3.66 -1.08
N ASN A 527 -14.91 3.93 0.21
CA ASN A 527 -14.34 5.20 0.67
C ASN A 527 -12.90 5.38 0.17
N LEU A 528 -12.09 4.32 0.16
CA LEU A 528 -10.75 4.38 -0.40
C LEU A 528 -10.76 4.71 -1.89
N LEU A 529 -11.62 4.08 -2.67
CA LEU A 529 -11.76 4.39 -4.10
C LEU A 529 -12.21 5.83 -4.33
N GLN A 530 -13.11 6.37 -3.50
CA GLN A 530 -13.52 7.77 -3.58
C GLN A 530 -12.36 8.73 -3.25
N LEU A 531 -11.60 8.45 -2.19
CA LEU A 531 -10.42 9.25 -1.82
C LEU A 531 -9.37 9.23 -2.92
N ILE A 532 -9.07 8.05 -3.46
CA ILE A 532 -8.11 7.94 -4.57
C ILE A 532 -8.67 8.66 -5.81
N SER A 533 -9.97 8.60 -6.09
CA SER A 533 -10.55 9.35 -7.22
C SER A 533 -10.46 10.87 -7.07
N LEU A 534 -10.29 11.35 -5.84
CA LEU A 534 -10.05 12.76 -5.50
C LEU A 534 -8.56 13.07 -5.31
N GLU A 535 -7.70 12.13 -5.70
CA GLU A 535 -6.25 12.22 -5.60
C GLU A 535 -5.75 12.45 -4.16
N PHE A 536 -6.37 11.84 -3.15
CA PHE A 536 -5.77 11.76 -1.82
C PHE A 536 -4.66 10.72 -1.79
N SER A 537 -3.60 11.01 -1.03
CA SER A 537 -2.50 10.07 -0.81
C SER A 537 -2.96 8.88 0.04
N VAL A 538 -2.58 7.67 -0.36
CA VAL A 538 -2.89 6.42 0.33
C VAL A 538 -1.62 5.63 0.62
N LEU A 539 -1.44 5.24 1.88
CA LEU A 539 -0.38 4.33 2.32
C LEU A 539 -0.97 2.99 2.75
N VAL A 540 -0.72 1.95 1.95
CA VAL A 540 -1.09 0.57 2.22
C VAL A 540 -0.02 -0.09 3.10
N PHE A 541 -0.48 -0.83 4.10
CA PHE A 541 0.35 -1.36 5.14
C PHE A 541 0.03 -2.84 5.39
N GLY A 542 1.03 -3.73 5.33
CA GLY A 542 0.83 -5.19 5.51
C GLY A 542 2.07 -5.97 5.90
N ARG A 543 1.93 -7.28 6.19
CA ARG A 543 3.04 -8.14 6.65
C ARG A 543 3.99 -8.55 5.54
N GLU A 544 3.42 -9.00 4.44
CA GLU A 544 4.17 -9.58 3.34
C GLU A 544 4.29 -8.54 2.22
N PRO A 545 5.50 -8.26 1.71
CA PRO A 545 5.69 -7.25 0.67
C PRO A 545 4.86 -7.54 -0.58
N ILE A 546 4.75 -8.81 -1.00
CA ILE A 546 3.93 -9.19 -2.16
C ILE A 546 2.45 -8.81 -2.00
N GLU A 547 1.90 -8.98 -0.81
CA GLU A 547 0.50 -8.65 -0.53
C GLU A 547 0.26 -7.15 -0.57
N VAL A 548 1.20 -6.38 0.00
CA VAL A 548 1.20 -4.91 -0.03
C VAL A 548 1.27 -4.42 -1.48
N ASN A 549 2.23 -4.92 -2.27
CA ASN A 549 2.42 -4.54 -3.67
C ASN A 549 1.19 -4.85 -4.50
N CYS A 550 0.64 -6.05 -4.37
CA CYS A 550 -0.57 -6.43 -5.09
C CYS A 550 -1.75 -5.54 -4.70
N CYS A 551 -1.94 -5.21 -3.41
CA CYS A 551 -3.01 -4.32 -2.97
C CYS A 551 -2.86 -2.89 -3.52
N VAL A 552 -1.63 -2.35 -3.54
CA VAL A 552 -1.33 -1.03 -4.13
C VAL A 552 -1.68 -1.01 -5.62
N GLU A 553 -1.23 -2.01 -6.37
CA GLU A 553 -1.53 -2.13 -7.80
C GLU A 553 -3.02 -2.37 -8.06
N THR A 554 -3.70 -3.16 -7.22
CA THR A 554 -5.15 -3.39 -7.31
C THR A 554 -5.92 -2.09 -7.10
N LEU A 555 -5.57 -1.27 -6.10
CA LEU A 555 -6.26 0.00 -5.86
C LEU A 555 -6.19 0.90 -7.10
N ALA A 556 -5.02 0.99 -7.74
CA ALA A 556 -4.87 1.73 -8.99
C ALA A 556 -5.66 1.09 -10.15
N SER A 557 -5.70 -0.25 -10.25
CA SER A 557 -6.39 -0.95 -11.33
C SER A 557 -7.92 -0.90 -11.22
N LEU A 558 -8.45 -0.73 -10.01
CA LEU A 558 -9.87 -0.55 -9.73
C LEU A 558 -10.40 0.83 -10.15
N LEU A 559 -9.54 1.80 -10.46
CA LEU A 559 -9.95 3.12 -10.94
C LEU A 559 -10.45 3.12 -12.39
N LYS A 560 -10.27 2.01 -13.13
CA LYS A 560 -10.77 1.90 -14.52
C LYS A 560 -12.25 2.33 -14.59
N PRO A 561 -12.64 3.19 -15.57
CA PRO A 561 -11.88 3.55 -16.77
C PRO A 561 -10.85 4.68 -16.60
N TYR A 562 -10.72 5.29 -15.42
CA TYR A 562 -9.73 6.33 -15.17
C TYR A 562 -8.32 5.73 -15.02
N LYS A 563 -7.31 6.52 -15.37
CA LYS A 563 -5.89 6.20 -15.13
C LYS A 563 -5.40 7.07 -13.98
N TRP A 564 -4.74 6.46 -13.00
CA TRP A 564 -4.04 7.20 -11.96
C TRP A 564 -2.93 8.06 -12.61
N GLY A 565 -2.98 9.37 -12.40
CA GLY A 565 -2.07 10.32 -13.04
C GLY A 565 -0.76 10.57 -12.28
N CYS A 566 -0.67 10.10 -11.03
CA CYS A 566 0.47 10.37 -10.15
C CYS A 566 1.36 9.13 -9.94
N ASN A 567 2.36 9.23 -9.06
CA ASN A 567 3.31 8.15 -8.79
C ASN A 567 2.69 7.02 -7.96
N ILE A 568 3.12 5.79 -8.23
CA ILE A 568 2.78 4.59 -7.47
C ILE A 568 4.06 3.99 -6.90
N PHE A 569 4.06 3.72 -5.60
CA PHE A 569 5.18 3.11 -4.89
C PHE A 569 4.74 1.79 -4.25
N PRO A 570 4.77 0.65 -4.96
CA PRO A 570 4.18 -0.61 -4.48
C PRO A 570 4.64 -1.02 -3.09
N CYS A 571 5.95 -0.90 -2.81
CA CYS A 571 6.52 -0.99 -1.48
C CYS A 571 7.72 -0.05 -1.37
N ILE A 572 7.58 0.92 -0.47
CA ILE A 572 8.60 1.92 -0.15
C ILE A 572 9.63 1.27 0.79
N PRO A 573 10.93 1.36 0.48
CA PRO A 573 12.00 0.99 1.40
C PRO A 573 12.00 1.86 2.66
N ASP A 574 12.48 1.31 3.76
CA ASP A 574 12.44 1.92 5.09
C ASP A 574 13.15 3.29 5.16
N ASN A 575 14.19 3.48 4.33
CA ASN A 575 14.97 4.72 4.21
C ASN A 575 14.35 5.77 3.28
N MET A 576 13.19 5.49 2.68
CA MET A 576 12.47 6.37 1.76
C MET A 576 11.07 6.72 2.29
N ILE A 577 10.86 6.62 3.60
CA ILE A 577 9.56 6.92 4.23
C ILE A 577 9.14 8.39 4.06
N ASP A 578 10.09 9.28 3.82
CA ASP A 578 9.89 10.70 3.51
C ASP A 578 9.05 10.92 2.24
N VAL A 579 9.01 9.96 1.32
CA VAL A 579 8.14 9.98 0.13
C VAL A 579 6.66 10.19 0.50
N VAL A 580 6.22 9.79 1.69
CA VAL A 580 4.82 9.99 2.12
C VAL A 580 4.45 11.46 2.36
N GLN A 581 5.44 12.34 2.49
CA GLN A 581 5.27 13.80 2.55
C GLN A 581 5.35 14.47 1.17
N ALA A 582 5.34 13.69 0.09
CA ALA A 582 5.31 14.25 -1.25
C ALA A 582 4.16 15.28 -1.37
N PRO A 583 4.41 16.45 -1.97
CA PRO A 583 3.40 17.48 -2.14
C PRO A 583 2.33 17.11 -3.19
N PHE A 584 2.50 15.95 -3.84
CA PHE A 584 1.60 15.40 -4.83
C PHE A 584 0.97 14.09 -4.32
N PRO A 585 -0.21 13.71 -4.85
CA PRO A 585 -0.89 12.48 -4.52
C PRO A 585 -0.05 11.22 -4.77
N ILE A 586 -0.08 10.27 -3.84
CA ILE A 586 0.63 8.98 -4.01
C ILE A 586 -0.25 7.78 -3.65
N ILE A 587 -0.02 6.65 -4.30
CA ILE A 587 -0.45 5.34 -3.78
C ILE A 587 0.81 4.56 -3.44
N ALA A 588 1.03 4.34 -2.15
CA ALA A 588 2.26 3.77 -1.62
C ALA A 588 1.99 2.54 -0.76
N GLY A 589 2.98 1.66 -0.64
CA GLY A 589 2.94 0.51 0.27
C GLY A 589 4.13 0.47 1.24
N ILE A 590 3.95 -0.12 2.42
CA ILE A 590 5.02 -0.37 3.39
C ILE A 590 4.76 -1.63 4.23
N THR A 591 5.82 -2.25 4.77
CA THR A 591 5.72 -3.55 5.45
C THR A 591 5.65 -3.48 6.99
N GLU A 592 5.10 -4.50 7.67
CA GLU A 592 4.91 -4.54 9.14
C GLU A 592 6.19 -4.41 9.94
N LYS A 593 7.32 -4.86 9.40
CA LYS A 593 8.59 -4.69 10.08
C LYS A 593 8.92 -3.23 10.31
N ASP A 594 8.38 -2.34 9.51
CA ASP A 594 8.62 -0.90 9.56
C ASP A 594 7.56 -0.19 10.43
N LEU A 595 6.43 -0.88 10.69
CA LEU A 595 5.26 -0.36 11.40
C LEU A 595 5.56 0.15 12.79
N HIS A 596 6.46 -0.50 13.54
CA HIS A 596 6.73 -0.07 14.92
C HIS A 596 7.32 1.34 15.01
N LYS A 597 7.80 1.88 13.88
CA LYS A 597 8.22 3.26 13.72
C LYS A 597 7.08 4.19 13.32
N ILE A 598 6.09 3.73 12.53
CA ILE A 598 5.04 4.57 11.94
C ILE A 598 4.22 5.38 12.97
N PRO A 599 3.64 4.79 14.04
CA PRO A 599 2.96 5.52 15.11
C PRO A 599 3.77 6.62 15.82
N GLN A 600 5.10 6.54 15.74
CA GLN A 600 6.05 7.43 16.39
C GLN A 600 6.84 8.24 15.36
N ASN A 601 6.56 8.06 14.06
CA ASN A 601 7.29 8.70 13.00
C ASN A 601 6.62 10.06 12.75
N PRO A 602 7.26 11.18 13.13
CA PRO A 602 6.68 12.50 12.96
C PRO A 602 6.38 12.80 11.48
N ILE A 603 7.12 12.19 10.55
CA ILE A 603 6.91 12.33 9.10
C ILE A 603 5.55 11.76 8.68
N VAL A 604 5.20 10.57 9.16
CA VAL A 604 3.92 9.93 8.80
C VAL A 604 2.75 10.58 9.53
N GLU A 605 2.96 11.01 10.78
CA GLU A 605 1.96 11.76 11.54
C GLU A 605 1.64 13.10 10.85
N ASP A 606 2.66 13.84 10.43
CA ASP A 606 2.50 15.08 9.67
C ASP A 606 1.80 14.82 8.32
N ALA A 607 2.25 13.83 7.55
CA ALA A 607 1.59 13.45 6.29
C ALA A 607 0.11 13.06 6.49
N TYR A 608 -0.21 12.36 7.58
CA TYR A 608 -1.59 11.99 7.94
C TYR A 608 -2.47 13.20 8.24
N MET A 609 -1.91 14.21 8.91
CA MET A 609 -2.59 15.50 9.14
C MET A 609 -2.76 16.29 7.84
N ASN A 610 -1.91 16.05 6.84
CA ASN A 610 -1.90 16.71 5.53
C ASN A 610 -2.58 15.88 4.41
N GLY A 611 -3.54 15.01 4.73
CA GLY A 611 -4.33 14.31 3.71
C GLY A 611 -3.98 12.83 3.47
N LEU A 612 -2.94 12.28 4.10
CA LEU A 612 -2.57 10.86 3.93
C LEU A 612 -3.59 9.93 4.61
N THR A 613 -4.09 8.94 3.87
CA THR A 613 -4.93 7.85 4.39
C THR A 613 -4.12 6.58 4.56
N ILE A 614 -4.24 5.91 5.71
CA ILE A 614 -3.43 4.72 6.03
C ILE A 614 -4.31 3.48 6.07
N VAL A 615 -3.97 2.47 5.28
CA VAL A 615 -4.73 1.23 5.12
C VAL A 615 -3.95 0.05 5.67
N ASN A 616 -4.36 -0.49 6.80
CA ASN A 616 -3.77 -1.69 7.37
C ASN A 616 -4.50 -2.95 6.86
N ILE A 617 -3.93 -3.59 5.85
CA ILE A 617 -4.47 -4.83 5.28
C ILE A 617 -4.26 -6.04 6.20
N HIS A 618 -3.38 -5.98 7.20
CA HIS A 618 -3.23 -7.08 8.16
C HIS A 618 -4.39 -7.13 9.15
N ASP A 619 -4.75 -5.98 9.74
CA ASP A 619 -5.83 -5.88 10.73
C ASP A 619 -7.19 -5.55 10.10
N GLY A 620 -7.24 -5.25 8.80
CA GLY A 620 -8.45 -4.83 8.10
C GLY A 620 -8.92 -3.41 8.42
N LYS A 621 -8.06 -2.60 9.05
CA LYS A 621 -8.39 -1.28 9.60
C LYS A 621 -7.87 -0.18 8.72
N VAL A 622 -8.61 0.93 8.66
CA VAL A 622 -8.21 2.11 7.91
C VAL A 622 -8.29 3.32 8.82
N ALA A 623 -7.22 4.12 8.81
CA ALA A 623 -7.20 5.46 9.37
C ALA A 623 -7.35 6.43 8.20
N ILE A 624 -8.58 6.93 8.02
CA ILE A 624 -8.89 7.96 7.02
C ILE A 624 -8.33 9.30 7.52
N THR A 625 -7.75 10.08 6.63
CA THR A 625 -7.11 11.38 6.95
C THR A 625 -8.00 12.32 7.78
N VAL A 626 -7.36 13.20 8.57
CA VAL A 626 -7.99 14.15 9.50
C VAL A 626 -8.44 15.44 8.83
N ASP A 627 -8.19 15.63 7.53
CA ASP A 627 -8.81 16.74 6.80
C ASP A 627 -10.32 16.49 6.66
N LYS A 628 -11.03 16.73 7.75
CA LYS A 628 -12.46 16.48 7.94
C LYS A 628 -13.30 17.33 7.01
N ALA A 629 -12.84 18.55 6.73
CA ALA A 629 -13.53 19.42 5.80
C ALA A 629 -13.58 18.77 4.41
N ALA A 630 -12.46 18.18 3.97
CA ALA A 630 -12.40 17.51 2.67
C ALA A 630 -13.00 16.10 2.68
N THR A 631 -12.97 15.36 3.79
CA THR A 631 -13.52 14.00 3.88
C THR A 631 -15.03 13.95 4.13
N GLU A 632 -15.57 14.79 5.02
CA GLU A 632 -17.01 14.79 5.34
C GLU A 632 -17.85 15.35 4.19
N SER A 633 -17.30 16.25 3.36
CA SER A 633 -18.00 16.78 2.18
C SER A 633 -17.93 15.88 0.94
N CYS A 634 -16.96 14.97 0.87
CA CYS A 634 -16.64 14.24 -0.37
C CYS A 634 -16.92 12.73 -0.31
N LEU A 635 -17.06 12.15 0.89
CA LEU A 635 -17.38 10.74 1.05
C LEU A 635 -18.88 10.51 1.05
N PHE A 636 -19.39 9.86 -0.01
CA PHE A 636 -20.82 9.59 -0.15
C PHE A 636 -21.13 8.10 -0.03
N PRO A 637 -22.16 7.71 0.73
CA PRO A 637 -22.63 6.33 0.76
C PRO A 637 -23.03 5.86 -0.63
N ARG A 638 -22.58 4.66 -1.01
CA ARG A 638 -22.97 3.99 -2.28
C ARG A 638 -23.72 2.70 -1.96
N PRO A 639 -25.00 2.77 -1.53
CA PRO A 639 -25.72 1.62 -0.99
C PRO A 639 -25.82 0.45 -1.99
N TYR A 640 -25.98 0.73 -3.29
CA TYR A 640 -26.03 -0.31 -4.32
C TYR A 640 -24.70 -1.08 -4.43
N LEU A 641 -23.58 -0.36 -4.59
CA LEU A 641 -22.26 -0.98 -4.65
C LEU A 641 -21.91 -1.66 -3.33
N MET A 642 -22.24 -1.03 -2.21
CA MET A 642 -22.05 -1.57 -0.87
C MET A 642 -22.73 -2.93 -0.70
N ASN A 643 -24.00 -3.03 -1.06
CA ASN A 643 -24.79 -4.25 -0.92
C ASN A 643 -24.26 -5.35 -1.84
N ALA A 644 -23.91 -5.01 -3.08
CA ALA A 644 -23.30 -5.93 -4.03
C ALA A 644 -21.96 -6.48 -3.50
N LEU A 645 -21.06 -5.59 -3.05
CA LEU A 645 -19.76 -6.00 -2.53
C LEU A 645 -19.87 -6.76 -1.22
N ASN A 646 -20.74 -6.37 -0.29
CA ASN A 646 -20.94 -7.11 0.97
C ASN A 646 -21.47 -8.54 0.72
N SER A 647 -22.37 -8.71 -0.25
CA SER A 647 -22.84 -10.04 -0.67
C SER A 647 -21.71 -10.88 -1.25
N LEU A 648 -20.82 -10.28 -2.05
CA LEU A 648 -19.68 -11.00 -2.62
C LEU A 648 -18.60 -11.31 -1.58
N MET A 649 -18.29 -10.35 -0.70
CA MET A 649 -17.31 -10.52 0.38
C MET A 649 -17.75 -11.60 1.37
N SER A 650 -19.04 -11.70 1.70
CA SER A 650 -19.53 -12.74 2.61
C SER A 650 -19.34 -14.14 2.01
N ARG A 651 -19.65 -14.32 0.72
CA ARG A 651 -19.40 -15.57 -0.02
C ARG A 651 -17.91 -15.90 -0.12
N LEU A 652 -17.07 -14.89 -0.39
CA LEU A 652 -15.62 -15.06 -0.43
C LEU A 652 -15.04 -15.47 0.93
N LYS A 653 -15.61 -15.00 2.04
CA LYS A 653 -15.17 -15.34 3.40
C LYS A 653 -15.68 -16.70 3.88
N SER A 654 -16.88 -17.11 3.46
CA SER A 654 -17.46 -18.41 3.86
C SER A 654 -16.86 -19.58 3.08
N ASP A 655 -16.66 -19.40 1.77
CA ASP A 655 -16.42 -20.52 0.86
C ASP A 655 -14.95 -20.68 0.52
N PHE A 656 -14.12 -19.65 0.71
CA PHE A 656 -12.72 -19.63 0.26
C PHE A 656 -11.76 -19.14 1.34
N GLN A 657 -10.78 -19.96 1.71
CA GLN A 657 -9.68 -19.52 2.55
C GLN A 657 -8.72 -18.64 1.75
N THR A 658 -8.16 -17.62 2.40
CA THR A 658 -7.09 -16.81 1.81
C THR A 658 -5.88 -17.69 1.53
N LYS A 659 -5.62 -17.99 0.26
CA LYS A 659 -4.39 -18.66 -0.16
C LYS A 659 -3.19 -17.76 0.10
N ARG A 660 -2.07 -18.34 0.57
CA ARG A 660 -0.80 -17.61 0.54
C ARG A 660 -0.39 -17.40 -0.92
N PHE A 661 0.41 -16.37 -1.17
CA PHE A 661 0.92 -16.13 -2.52
C PHE A 661 1.62 -17.35 -3.11
N GLN A 662 2.38 -18.06 -2.26
CA GLN A 662 3.05 -19.30 -2.63
C GLN A 662 2.08 -20.36 -3.15
N ASP A 663 0.92 -20.53 -2.51
CA ASP A 663 -0.08 -21.51 -2.90
C ASP A 663 -0.76 -21.06 -4.20
N PHE A 664 -1.07 -19.77 -4.32
CA PHE A 664 -1.62 -19.18 -5.55
C PHE A 664 -0.74 -19.45 -6.78
N VAL A 665 0.58 -19.34 -6.65
CA VAL A 665 1.54 -19.64 -7.73
C VAL A 665 1.82 -21.15 -7.86
N SER A 666 1.91 -21.88 -6.74
CA SER A 666 2.34 -23.28 -6.76
C SER A 666 1.26 -24.26 -7.19
N ASP A 667 -0.01 -23.94 -6.94
CA ASP A 667 -1.14 -24.80 -7.29
C ASP A 667 -1.39 -24.86 -8.80
N LYS A 668 -0.64 -24.09 -9.62
CA LYS A 668 -0.73 -24.08 -11.10
C LYS A 668 -2.12 -23.75 -11.68
N ILE A 669 -3.07 -23.39 -10.83
CA ILE A 669 -4.45 -23.08 -11.19
C ILE A 669 -4.81 -21.64 -10.78
N GLY A 670 -4.07 -21.04 -9.84
CA GLY A 670 -4.47 -19.79 -9.19
C GLY A 670 -5.65 -20.03 -8.25
N PHE A 671 -6.72 -19.25 -8.41
CA PHE A 671 -7.99 -19.47 -7.73
C PHE A 671 -8.90 -20.44 -8.50
N SER A 672 -9.84 -21.07 -7.79
CA SER A 672 -10.84 -21.92 -8.46
C SER A 672 -11.69 -21.09 -9.43
N PRO A 673 -12.29 -21.70 -10.46
CA PRO A 673 -13.17 -21.00 -11.38
C PRO A 673 -14.31 -20.27 -10.66
N GLU A 674 -14.97 -20.90 -9.70
CA GLU A 674 -16.05 -20.28 -8.94
C GLU A 674 -15.57 -19.01 -8.23
N HIS A 675 -14.37 -19.06 -7.64
CA HIS A 675 -13.74 -17.93 -6.97
C HIS A 675 -13.40 -16.80 -7.97
N ARG A 676 -12.85 -17.12 -9.14
CA ARG A 676 -12.53 -16.12 -10.18
C ARG A 676 -13.78 -15.38 -10.68
N VAL A 677 -14.93 -16.05 -10.80
CA VAL A 677 -16.21 -15.39 -11.17
C VAL A 677 -16.64 -14.38 -10.12
N LEU A 678 -16.49 -14.71 -8.84
CA LEU A 678 -16.83 -13.78 -7.75
C LEU A 678 -15.95 -12.54 -7.79
N LEU A 679 -14.64 -12.71 -7.98
CA LEU A 679 -13.70 -11.60 -8.10
C LEU A 679 -14.00 -10.73 -9.32
N ARG A 680 -14.30 -11.36 -10.47
CA ARG A 680 -14.73 -10.64 -11.67
C ARG A 680 -16.03 -9.87 -11.44
N SER A 681 -17.00 -10.46 -10.74
CA SER A 681 -18.27 -9.81 -10.43
C SER A 681 -18.07 -8.59 -9.53
N ALA A 682 -17.20 -8.71 -8.52
CA ALA A 682 -16.85 -7.59 -7.64
C ALA A 682 -16.17 -6.46 -8.42
N ARG A 683 -15.20 -6.82 -9.27
CA ARG A 683 -14.49 -5.87 -10.11
C ARG A 683 -15.41 -5.20 -11.12
N PHE A 684 -16.36 -5.93 -11.71
CA PHE A 684 -17.35 -5.37 -12.63
C PHE A 684 -18.28 -4.39 -11.91
N ALA A 685 -18.75 -4.71 -10.70
CA ALA A 685 -19.55 -3.80 -9.90
C ALA A 685 -18.79 -2.50 -9.58
N ILE A 686 -17.48 -2.60 -9.25
CA ILE A 686 -16.62 -1.44 -9.03
C ILE A 686 -16.42 -0.65 -10.34
N TYR A 687 -16.11 -1.32 -11.44
CA TYR A 687 -15.92 -0.69 -12.75
C TYR A 687 -17.18 0.07 -13.21
N ASP A 688 -18.35 -0.54 -13.07
CA ASP A 688 -19.63 0.08 -13.41
C ASP A 688 -19.89 1.32 -12.55
N HIS A 689 -19.56 1.23 -11.26
CA HIS A 689 -19.60 2.39 -10.38
C HIS A 689 -18.64 3.50 -10.85
N MET A 690 -17.37 3.20 -11.11
CA MET A 690 -16.38 4.19 -11.56
C MET A 690 -16.80 4.82 -12.89
N LYS A 691 -17.29 4.01 -13.83
CA LYS A 691 -17.82 4.47 -15.11
C LYS A 691 -19.02 5.43 -14.94
N SER A 692 -19.92 5.13 -14.01
CA SER A 692 -21.08 6.00 -13.74
C SER A 692 -20.70 7.40 -13.23
N LEU A 693 -19.51 7.59 -12.64
CA LEU A 693 -19.05 8.91 -12.19
C LEU A 693 -18.85 9.90 -13.36
N ALA A 694 -18.66 9.40 -14.59
CA ALA A 694 -18.50 10.20 -15.80
C ALA A 694 -19.46 9.74 -16.90
N GLU A 695 -20.68 9.32 -16.54
CA GLU A 695 -21.66 8.73 -17.46
C GLU A 695 -21.95 9.64 -18.67
N HIS A 696 -22.07 10.95 -18.45
CA HIS A 696 -22.30 11.95 -19.49
C HIS A 696 -21.18 12.03 -20.54
N LEU A 697 -19.95 11.70 -20.14
CA LEU A 697 -18.81 11.65 -21.07
C LEU A 697 -18.76 10.34 -21.87
N HIS A 698 -19.39 9.27 -21.37
CA HIS A 698 -19.36 7.95 -21.99
C HIS A 698 -20.52 7.69 -22.97
N TRP A 699 -21.63 8.44 -22.87
CA TRP A 699 -22.83 8.20 -23.69
C TRP A 699 -22.59 8.43 -25.20
N ARG A 700 -21.67 9.33 -25.57
CA ARG A 700 -21.23 9.50 -26.97
C ARG A 700 -19.73 9.74 -27.05
N ARG A 701 -19.09 9.19 -28.09
CA ARG A 701 -17.64 9.35 -28.34
C ARG A 701 -17.20 10.81 -28.43
N ASP A 702 -18.09 11.71 -28.82
CA ASP A 702 -17.86 13.15 -29.00
C ASP A 702 -18.42 14.01 -27.86
N ALA A 703 -18.99 13.41 -26.80
CA ALA A 703 -19.59 14.15 -25.70
C ALA A 703 -18.60 15.10 -25.01
N PHE A 704 -17.32 14.71 -24.93
CA PHE A 704 -16.26 15.53 -24.36
C PHE A 704 -16.05 16.85 -25.11
N LYS A 705 -16.38 16.93 -26.41
CA LYS A 705 -16.26 18.14 -27.22
C LYS A 705 -17.19 19.27 -26.75
N LYS A 706 -18.24 18.97 -26.00
CA LYS A 706 -19.12 20.00 -25.39
C LYS A 706 -18.43 20.76 -24.26
N TYR A 707 -17.37 20.19 -23.71
CA TYR A 707 -16.68 20.69 -22.53
C TYR A 707 -15.25 21.14 -22.83
N GLY A 708 -14.95 21.40 -24.10
CA GLY A 708 -13.61 21.82 -24.52
C GLY A 708 -13.59 22.32 -25.95
N ALA A 709 -12.45 22.85 -26.37
CA ALA A 709 -12.25 23.30 -27.74
C ALA A 709 -10.95 22.71 -28.29
N ILE A 710 -10.90 22.50 -29.59
CA ILE A 710 -9.65 22.20 -30.29
C ILE A 710 -8.95 23.54 -30.50
N VAL A 711 -7.80 23.72 -29.84
CA VAL A 711 -6.98 24.92 -29.99
C VAL A 711 -5.86 24.59 -30.97
N GLN A 712 -5.77 25.37 -32.05
CA GLN A 712 -4.63 25.34 -32.95
C GLN A 712 -3.50 26.12 -32.27
N SER A 713 -2.39 25.47 -31.95
CA SER A 713 -1.22 26.18 -31.45
C SER A 713 -0.60 26.95 -32.61
N GLN A 714 -0.76 28.28 -32.62
CA GLN A 714 0.00 29.14 -33.51
C GLN A 714 1.47 29.09 -33.09
N ASN A 715 2.24 28.22 -33.73
CA ASN A 715 3.69 28.28 -33.62
C ASN A 715 4.18 29.28 -34.67
N ASP A 716 4.67 30.43 -34.23
CA ASP A 716 5.25 31.49 -35.09
C ASP A 716 6.48 31.01 -35.92
N SER A 717 7.01 29.82 -35.64
CA SER A 717 8.02 29.18 -36.46
C SER A 717 7.34 28.39 -37.58
N GLY A 718 7.28 28.96 -38.79
CA GLY A 718 6.63 28.41 -40.00
C GLY A 718 7.09 27.01 -40.46
N HIS A 719 6.87 26.00 -39.63
CA HIS A 719 7.05 24.58 -39.90
C HIS A 719 5.70 23.89 -39.72
N HIS A 720 5.19 23.39 -40.86
CA HIS A 720 3.82 22.96 -41.14
C HIS A 720 3.28 21.73 -40.38
N ASN A 721 3.59 21.54 -39.10
CA ASN A 721 2.97 20.50 -38.28
C ASN A 721 2.22 21.12 -37.09
N GLU A 722 1.12 21.80 -37.36
CA GLU A 722 0.16 22.24 -36.34
C GLU A 722 -0.49 20.99 -35.72
N LYS A 723 -0.13 20.68 -34.47
CA LYS A 723 -0.83 19.64 -33.71
C LYS A 723 -2.06 20.28 -33.08
N GLU A 724 -3.24 19.87 -33.53
CA GLU A 724 -4.50 20.16 -32.84
C GLU A 724 -4.46 19.61 -31.42
N HIS A 725 -4.59 20.49 -30.41
CA HIS A 725 -4.65 20.08 -29.01
C HIS A 725 -6.06 20.34 -28.46
N PHE A 726 -6.69 19.31 -27.88
CA PHE A 726 -7.97 19.47 -27.20
C PHE A 726 -7.76 20.07 -25.80
N GLN A 727 -8.31 21.26 -25.56
CA GLN A 727 -8.32 21.91 -24.26
C GLN A 727 -9.65 21.65 -23.56
N PHE A 728 -9.62 20.93 -22.43
CA PHE A 728 -10.79 20.69 -21.59
C PHE A 728 -11.06 21.89 -20.66
N TYR A 729 -12.32 22.26 -20.52
CA TYR A 729 -12.82 23.33 -19.67
C TYR A 729 -13.72 22.76 -18.57
N PRO A 730 -13.18 22.46 -17.36
CA PRO A 730 -13.93 21.83 -16.29
C PRO A 730 -15.19 22.58 -15.87
N HIS A 731 -15.18 23.92 -15.96
CA HIS A 731 -16.33 24.75 -15.57
C HIS A 731 -17.58 24.47 -16.41
N LEU A 732 -17.44 24.19 -17.72
CA LEU A 732 -18.55 23.84 -18.61
C LEU A 732 -19.19 22.50 -18.20
N TYR A 733 -18.35 21.52 -17.86
CA TYR A 733 -18.81 20.23 -17.35
C TYR A 733 -19.54 20.37 -16.02
N MET A 734 -18.96 21.13 -15.09
CA MET A 734 -19.55 21.37 -13.77
C MET A 734 -20.86 22.17 -13.86
N GLU A 735 -20.98 23.10 -14.79
CA GLU A 735 -22.22 23.84 -15.03
C GLU A 735 -23.35 22.92 -15.49
N GLN A 736 -23.07 22.00 -16.41
CA GLN A 736 -24.04 21.00 -16.85
C GLN A 736 -24.55 20.15 -15.67
N ILE A 737 -23.65 19.64 -14.83
CA ILE A 737 -24.01 18.86 -13.64
C ILE A 737 -24.86 19.70 -12.66
N LYS A 738 -24.48 20.97 -12.43
CA LYS A 738 -25.24 21.87 -11.56
C LYS A 738 -26.65 22.12 -12.11
N ASN A 739 -26.79 22.28 -13.41
CA ASN A 739 -28.09 22.49 -14.05
C ASN A 739 -28.97 21.24 -13.96
N GLU A 740 -28.42 20.06 -14.20
CA GLU A 740 -29.12 18.79 -14.03
C GLU A 740 -29.53 18.55 -12.56
N SER A 741 -28.63 18.84 -11.62
CA SER A 741 -28.93 18.76 -10.18
C SER A 741 -30.08 19.69 -9.79
N ARG A 742 -30.08 20.95 -10.26
CA ARG A 742 -31.18 21.90 -10.04
C ARG A 742 -32.49 21.41 -10.65
N PHE A 743 -32.45 20.86 -11.86
CA PHE A 743 -33.63 20.28 -12.51
C PHE A 743 -34.18 19.11 -11.70
N LEU A 744 -33.35 18.13 -11.34
CA LEU A 744 -33.76 16.97 -10.55
C LEU A 744 -34.32 17.38 -9.19
N GLN A 745 -33.73 18.37 -8.53
CA GLN A 745 -34.25 18.91 -7.28
C GLN A 745 -35.65 19.50 -7.45
N ARG A 746 -35.89 20.28 -8.51
CA ARG A 746 -37.23 20.83 -8.81
C ARG A 746 -38.21 19.75 -9.24
N PHE A 747 -37.79 18.80 -10.08
CA PHE A 747 -38.61 17.70 -10.56
C PHE A 747 -39.05 16.77 -9.42
N ALA A 748 -38.17 16.47 -8.47
CA ALA A 748 -38.48 15.67 -7.29
C ALA A 748 -39.56 16.30 -6.40
N ASN A 749 -39.70 17.62 -6.44
CA ASN A 749 -40.74 18.36 -5.72
C ASN A 749 -42.04 18.51 -6.52
N THR A 750 -42.15 17.93 -7.72
CA THR A 750 -43.39 17.99 -8.51
C THR A 750 -44.39 16.94 -8.05
N GLN A 751 -45.68 17.24 -8.18
CA GLN A 751 -46.74 16.28 -7.89
C GLN A 751 -46.64 15.02 -8.75
N MET A 752 -46.17 15.15 -10.00
CA MET A 752 -45.96 14.03 -10.92
C MET A 752 -44.96 13.02 -10.35
N PHE A 753 -43.82 13.50 -9.85
CA PHE A 753 -42.79 12.64 -9.27
C PHE A 753 -43.26 11.99 -7.97
N ILE A 754 -43.92 12.76 -7.09
CA ILE A 754 -44.48 12.25 -5.83
C ILE A 754 -45.49 11.13 -6.11
N CYS A 755 -46.47 11.36 -7.00
CA CYS A 755 -47.44 10.33 -7.39
C CYS A 755 -46.79 9.08 -8.00
N TYR A 756 -45.69 9.25 -8.75
CA TYR A 756 -44.93 8.13 -9.28
C TYR A 756 -44.27 7.31 -8.16
N VAL A 757 -43.63 7.97 -7.19
CA VAL A 757 -43.02 7.31 -6.03
C VAL A 757 -44.06 6.61 -5.16
N ASP A 758 -45.21 7.25 -4.90
CA ASP A 758 -46.33 6.65 -4.16
C ASP A 758 -46.83 5.38 -4.84
N LYS A 759 -46.98 5.42 -6.18
CA LYS A 759 -47.37 4.24 -6.97
C LYS A 759 -46.35 3.11 -6.85
N LEU A 760 -45.04 3.40 -6.94
CA LEU A 760 -43.99 2.40 -6.75
C LEU A 760 -44.04 1.80 -5.34
N GLN A 761 -44.26 2.63 -4.32
CA GLN A 761 -44.40 2.17 -2.93
C GLN A 761 -45.61 1.24 -2.78
N GLU A 762 -46.75 1.59 -3.35
CA GLU A 762 -47.94 0.72 -3.35
C GLU A 762 -47.69 -0.63 -4.03
N GLU A 763 -47.00 -0.61 -5.18
CA GLU A 763 -46.62 -1.84 -5.91
C GLU A 763 -45.67 -2.71 -5.08
N GLU A 764 -44.68 -2.12 -4.41
CA GLU A 764 -43.77 -2.84 -3.52
C GLU A 764 -44.51 -3.44 -2.32
N LEU A 765 -45.42 -2.70 -1.69
CA LEU A 765 -46.27 -3.20 -0.61
C LEU A 765 -47.16 -4.36 -1.08
N LYS A 766 -47.69 -4.32 -2.30
CA LYS A 766 -48.45 -5.43 -2.90
C LYS A 766 -47.54 -6.66 -3.08
N ILE A 767 -46.32 -6.48 -3.57
CA ILE A 767 -45.33 -7.55 -3.72
C ILE A 767 -44.96 -8.15 -2.36
N GLU A 768 -44.72 -7.33 -1.34
CA GLU A 768 -44.43 -7.82 0.01
C GLU A 768 -45.58 -8.62 0.61
N LYS A 769 -46.81 -8.11 0.50
CA LYS A 769 -48.02 -8.82 0.95
C LYS A 769 -48.15 -10.17 0.24
N ALA A 770 -47.90 -10.21 -1.07
CA ALA A 770 -47.91 -11.45 -1.85
C ALA A 770 -46.79 -12.42 -1.42
N LYS A 771 -45.57 -11.94 -1.15
CA LYS A 771 -44.45 -12.76 -0.64
C LYS A 771 -44.77 -13.35 0.74
N LYS A 772 -45.28 -12.53 1.66
CA LYS A 772 -45.72 -12.97 3.01
C LYS A 772 -46.85 -14.01 2.90
N GLY A 773 -47.81 -13.80 1.99
CA GLY A 773 -48.89 -14.75 1.71
C GLY A 773 -48.39 -16.08 1.13
N ARG A 774 -47.43 -16.06 0.20
CA ARG A 774 -46.81 -17.27 -0.37
C ARG A 774 -46.00 -18.06 0.67
N LEU A 775 -45.22 -17.36 1.51
CA LEU A 775 -44.50 -17.96 2.64
C LEU A 775 -45.46 -18.57 3.65
N GLY A 776 -46.54 -17.86 4.00
CA GLY A 776 -47.60 -18.38 4.86
C GLY A 776 -48.26 -19.63 4.29
N LYS A 777 -48.59 -19.64 2.98
CA LYS A 777 -49.14 -20.82 2.29
C LYS A 777 -48.16 -21.99 2.26
N ALA A 778 -46.88 -21.74 2.03
CA ALA A 778 -45.84 -22.78 2.04
C ALA A 778 -45.67 -23.39 3.45
N LEU A 779 -45.68 -22.57 4.50
CA LEU A 779 -45.66 -23.04 5.90
C LEU A 779 -46.90 -23.84 6.26
N ALA A 780 -48.09 -23.37 5.87
CA ALA A 780 -49.36 -24.08 6.09
C ALA A 780 -49.37 -25.45 5.40
N ASN A 781 -48.94 -25.51 4.13
CA ASN A 781 -48.83 -26.77 3.39
C ASN A 781 -47.80 -27.72 4.02
N SER A 782 -46.66 -27.21 4.49
CA SER A 782 -45.66 -28.03 5.19
C SER A 782 -46.17 -28.59 6.51
N LEU A 783 -46.87 -27.77 7.30
CA LEU A 783 -47.50 -28.20 8.56
C LEU A 783 -48.62 -29.22 8.33
N TRP A 784 -49.45 -29.01 7.31
CA TRP A 784 -50.51 -29.94 6.91
C TRP A 784 -49.94 -31.30 6.52
N SER A 785 -48.92 -31.33 5.66
CA SER A 785 -48.25 -32.57 5.26
C SER A 785 -47.65 -33.32 6.47
N LYS A 786 -47.01 -32.60 7.40
CA LYS A 786 -46.49 -33.20 8.65
C LYS A 786 -47.61 -33.74 9.55
N TRP A 787 -48.75 -33.07 9.61
CA TRP A 787 -49.92 -33.52 10.37
C TRP A 787 -50.56 -34.76 9.75
N GLU A 788 -50.72 -34.81 8.42
CA GLU A 788 -51.19 -36.03 7.73
C GLU A 788 -50.28 -37.22 8.00
N ASP A 789 -48.96 -37.03 7.93
CA ASP A 789 -48.00 -38.08 8.24
C ASP A 789 -48.13 -38.57 9.70
N TYR A 790 -48.35 -37.64 10.64
CA TYR A 790 -48.62 -37.98 12.04
C TYR A 790 -49.92 -38.78 12.18
N VAL A 791 -51.01 -38.38 11.52
CA VAL A 791 -52.30 -39.10 11.55
C VAL A 791 -52.16 -40.49 10.96
N LYS A 792 -51.50 -40.63 9.80
CA LYS A 792 -51.21 -41.93 9.18
C LYS A 792 -50.38 -42.83 10.11
N ARG A 793 -49.36 -42.27 10.77
CA ARG A 793 -48.57 -43.02 11.77
C ARG A 793 -49.43 -43.45 12.95
N LYS A 794 -50.26 -42.56 13.50
CA LYS A 794 -51.16 -42.87 14.62
C LYS A 794 -52.15 -43.98 14.25
N GLN A 795 -52.76 -43.90 13.07
CA GLN A 795 -53.66 -44.94 12.55
C GLN A 795 -52.93 -46.27 12.34
N SER A 796 -51.70 -46.26 11.83
CA SER A 796 -50.88 -47.47 11.68
C SER A 796 -50.51 -48.10 13.03
N ILE A 797 -50.29 -47.29 14.08
CA ILE A 797 -50.02 -47.76 15.44
C ILE A 797 -51.30 -48.37 16.04
N SER A 798 -52.46 -47.71 15.90
CA SER A 798 -53.74 -48.25 16.37
C SER A 798 -54.14 -49.54 15.66
N GLN A 799 -53.85 -49.69 14.37
CA GLN A 799 -54.10 -50.95 13.64
C GLN A 799 -53.13 -52.07 14.07
N ARG A 800 -51.91 -51.73 14.53
CA ARG A 800 -50.96 -52.69 15.09
C ARG A 800 -51.24 -53.08 16.53
N SER A 801 -52.04 -52.32 17.28
CA SER A 801 -52.43 -52.69 18.65
C SER A 801 -53.73 -53.51 18.70
N VAL A 802 -54.47 -53.61 17.59
CA VAL A 802 -55.72 -54.38 17.47
C VAL A 802 -55.49 -55.74 16.76
N LYS A 803 -54.37 -55.88 16.05
CA LYS A 803 -53.80 -57.19 15.68
C LYS A 803 -52.88 -57.67 16.78
#